data_AF-A0A4E0RDC0-F1
#
_entry.id   AF-A0A4E0RDC0-F1
#
_cell.length_a   1.000
_cell.length_b   1.000
_cell.length_c   1.000
_cell.angle_alpha   90.00
_cell.angle_beta   90.00
_cell.angle_gamma   90.00
#
_symmetry.space_group_name_H-M   'P 1'
#
loop_
_entity.id
_entity.type
_entity.pdbx_description
1 polymer ?
#
loop_
_entity_poly.entity_id
_entity_poly.type
_entity_poly.pdbx_seq_one_letter_code
_entity_poly.pdbx_strand_id
1 'polypeptide(L)'
;MSEPLRYLPFETSVDTAFWHGLAKRKLEEFRLSTAPFPLCAEYSNGSAAGLHPRVTLDASSFPDAGVLKQKPKNCLAVTGEVITFNSLDEFRSVDKQMFINDCGTKLFKSSLENNEYLKRPDLTLSFRLITYMDLKRFKFYFWFAYPAVLHDSQPMLISSHLIDEELSSSQLVQFLQSYDRWREEHASVFFTVSLEAHSSDSYVCVSSCADFQVGLPNVYLGFCDPSTDSKFPGWPLRNMLFAISASLVKDTENVKIICFRDRYSRGQRQFGHSIVLNVQLNRVDSSSVSQFVGWEKCNGQLKPQYVNLSSSMDPVKLSESAVDLNLKLIKWRLMPDLRLDIIRETKCLLIGAGTLGCNVARQLMAWGVRYITFIDNAVVSMSNPVRQSLYLFEDTLGDRKKPKAIAAAKALEKVFPGVCANGVNLNIAMPGHPVSSTMTKSHGELAIPKAFCEPREKYANIPEPVFEVYSACGKLNDLIISHDVVFLMTDTRESRWLPTLLSSFHQKLVINAALGFDTFLVMRHGLGNKSNASKSKLWKEINQDINAPGCEGVHFLPDRSIPGHQLGCYFCSDVVGPSNSVQNRSLDQQCTVTRPGVSMIAAAFAVELLVSVLQHPLRANAPAFTSQNTGSELFSNGHSLDLVPHQIRGFLSYFNQIVPATSAFASCSACSSPVMEAFVKDGFKFLLNVFDDSNYLEQVAGLKDLQLRTNSNDVIAFMSARARVCFVRINSWSPPGLFVRNHQIPLFSAFHSSQSDASQIICQKCLEKGHWTYQCKGKRKYLERESYTIQLDKKLETIGQKKTKVKQSAKTQRQSSSSSSESDSSSDSNESGDTSSSDDDNSSSESNASSSGSTSGSSSSASESDAQSNSKDDGASSVSGSGSGSSSSTTTDVDSSSEDGDEPPPPKRKRKYRMP
;
A
#
# COMPACT_ATOMS: atom_id res chain seq x y z
N MET A 1 -11.23 -64.46 18.05
CA MET A 1 -9.95 -64.29 18.77
C MET A 1 -10.06 -62.97 19.49
N SER A 2 -9.62 -62.86 20.76
CA SER A 2 -9.60 -61.58 21.45
C SER A 2 -8.43 -60.72 20.96
N GLU A 3 -8.66 -59.43 20.73
CA GLU A 3 -7.61 -58.47 20.36
C GLU A 3 -7.70 -57.18 21.20
N PRO A 4 -6.58 -56.45 21.44
CA PRO A 4 -6.63 -55.20 22.19
C PRO A 4 -7.45 -54.14 21.46
N LEU A 5 -8.37 -53.49 22.17
CA LEU A 5 -9.27 -52.50 21.59
C LEU A 5 -8.49 -51.26 21.10
N ARG A 6 -8.69 -50.91 19.82
CA ARG A 6 -8.04 -49.77 19.16
C ARG A 6 -9.02 -48.62 19.00
N TYR A 7 -8.52 -47.40 19.13
CA TYR A 7 -9.32 -46.17 19.13
C TYR A 7 -8.90 -45.23 18.00
N LEU A 8 -9.88 -44.55 17.38
CA LEU A 8 -9.63 -43.50 16.39
C LEU A 8 -9.38 -42.16 17.13
N PRO A 9 -8.20 -41.52 16.97
CA PRO A 9 -7.87 -40.28 17.66
C PRO A 9 -8.62 -39.07 17.07
N PHE A 10 -8.67 -37.98 17.84
CA PHE A 10 -9.16 -36.69 17.36
C PHE A 10 -8.15 -35.97 16.45
N GLU A 11 -8.69 -35.19 15.51
CA GLU A 11 -8.03 -34.15 14.71
C GLU A 11 -8.60 -32.77 15.14
N THR A 12 -7.73 -31.79 15.39
CA THR A 12 -8.15 -30.48 15.89
C THR A 12 -8.20 -29.43 14.78
N SER A 13 -9.37 -28.81 14.60
CA SER A 13 -9.61 -27.72 13.64
C SER A 13 -9.76 -26.40 14.39
N VAL A 14 -8.85 -25.46 14.17
CA VAL A 14 -8.83 -24.16 14.86
C VAL A 14 -9.14 -23.03 13.88
N ASP A 15 -10.20 -22.28 14.14
CA ASP A 15 -10.59 -21.13 13.32
C ASP A 15 -9.64 -19.93 13.50
N THR A 16 -9.60 -19.03 12.51
CA THR A 16 -8.82 -17.79 12.58
C THR A 16 -9.26 -16.86 13.71
N ALA A 17 -10.55 -16.79 14.04
CA ALA A 17 -11.06 -15.94 15.12
C ALA A 17 -10.60 -16.41 16.51
N PHE A 18 -10.36 -17.71 16.71
CA PHE A 18 -9.71 -18.22 17.93
C PHE A 18 -8.32 -17.60 18.11
N TRP A 19 -7.51 -17.56 17.05
CA TRP A 19 -6.16 -16.96 17.10
C TRP A 19 -6.19 -15.45 17.33
N HIS A 20 -7.16 -14.73 16.77
CA HIS A 20 -7.39 -13.32 17.11
C HIS A 20 -7.72 -13.14 18.60
N GLY A 21 -8.64 -13.95 19.15
CA GLY A 21 -9.00 -13.92 20.56
C GLY A 21 -7.82 -14.23 21.48
N LEU A 22 -7.09 -15.31 21.20
CA LEU A 22 -5.94 -15.74 22.01
C LEU A 22 -4.79 -14.73 21.95
N ALA A 23 -4.52 -14.13 20.78
CA ALA A 23 -3.52 -13.07 20.63
C ALA A 23 -3.88 -11.83 21.46
N LYS A 24 -5.15 -11.41 21.44
CA LYS A 24 -5.65 -10.29 22.26
C LYS A 24 -5.46 -10.60 23.76
N ARG A 25 -5.94 -11.76 24.22
CA ARG A 25 -5.82 -12.18 25.62
C ARG A 25 -4.37 -12.28 26.09
N LYS A 26 -3.44 -12.75 25.25
CA LYS A 26 -2.01 -12.79 25.60
C LYS A 26 -1.40 -11.41 25.81
N LEU A 27 -1.86 -10.38 25.10
CA LEU A 27 -1.40 -9.01 25.28
C LEU A 27 -2.03 -8.33 26.51
N GLU A 28 -3.36 -8.45 26.67
CA GLU A 28 -4.12 -7.67 27.64
C GLU A 28 -4.24 -8.35 29.02
N GLU A 29 -4.53 -9.65 29.02
CA GLU A 29 -4.87 -10.45 30.21
C GLU A 29 -3.66 -11.27 30.70
N PHE A 30 -3.20 -12.24 29.90
CA PHE A 30 -2.24 -13.25 30.35
C PHE A 30 -0.83 -12.66 30.50
N ARG A 31 -0.45 -11.73 29.61
CA ARG A 31 0.85 -11.03 29.62
C ARG A 31 2.00 -12.05 29.68
N LEU A 32 2.88 -11.94 30.68
CA LEU A 32 4.00 -12.87 30.88
C LEU A 32 3.60 -14.20 31.55
N SER A 33 2.34 -14.38 31.95
CA SER A 33 1.89 -15.63 32.59
C SER A 33 1.96 -16.81 31.62
N THR A 34 2.49 -17.92 32.14
CA THR A 34 2.51 -19.26 31.52
C THR A 34 1.56 -20.22 32.24
N ALA A 35 0.64 -19.71 33.07
CA ALA A 35 -0.38 -20.52 33.73
C ALA A 35 -1.33 -21.19 32.72
N PRO A 36 -1.98 -22.31 33.07
CA PRO A 36 -3.08 -22.85 32.30
C PRO A 36 -4.30 -21.94 32.37
N PHE A 37 -4.86 -21.57 31.22
CA PHE A 37 -6.10 -20.82 31.12
C PHE A 37 -7.20 -21.72 30.52
N PRO A 38 -8.43 -21.74 31.07
CA PRO A 38 -9.49 -22.64 30.62
C PRO A 38 -10.00 -22.30 29.22
N LEU A 39 -10.34 -23.35 28.46
CA LEU A 39 -10.98 -23.30 27.15
C LEU A 39 -12.11 -24.33 27.06
N CYS A 40 -13.01 -24.11 26.10
CA CYS A 40 -14.02 -25.05 25.67
C CYS A 40 -13.84 -25.36 24.18
N ALA A 41 -13.95 -26.60 23.77
CA ALA A 41 -13.96 -27.02 22.37
C ALA A 41 -15.19 -27.90 22.10
N GLU A 42 -15.58 -28.08 20.85
CA GLU A 42 -16.79 -28.85 20.50
C GLU A 42 -16.52 -29.95 19.46
N TYR A 43 -17.32 -31.01 19.49
CA TYR A 43 -17.36 -32.04 18.46
C TYR A 43 -18.79 -32.57 18.25
N SER A 44 -18.99 -33.45 17.26
CA SER A 44 -20.26 -34.18 17.08
C SER A 44 -20.04 -35.65 16.74
N ASN A 45 -21.00 -36.49 17.10
CA ASN A 45 -21.13 -37.88 16.65
C ASN A 45 -21.88 -38.02 15.31
N GLY A 46 -22.19 -36.90 14.63
CA GLY A 46 -22.89 -36.86 13.34
C GLY A 46 -21.96 -36.74 12.13
N SER A 47 -20.64 -36.83 12.32
CA SER A 47 -19.62 -36.68 11.28
C SER A 47 -19.77 -37.72 10.16
N ALA A 48 -19.77 -37.26 8.90
CA ALA A 48 -19.96 -38.10 7.72
C ALA A 48 -18.86 -39.17 7.53
N ALA A 49 -19.18 -40.26 6.85
CA ALA A 49 -18.25 -41.37 6.60
C ALA A 49 -16.97 -40.90 5.87
N GLY A 50 -15.81 -41.37 6.33
CA GLY A 50 -14.51 -41.04 5.73
C GLY A 50 -13.86 -39.74 6.24
N LEU A 51 -14.48 -39.01 7.16
CA LEU A 51 -13.87 -37.87 7.86
C LEU A 51 -13.21 -38.33 9.16
N HIS A 52 -12.14 -37.67 9.59
CA HIS A 52 -11.56 -37.92 10.92
C HIS A 52 -12.43 -37.33 12.05
N PRO A 53 -12.39 -37.89 13.28
CA PRO A 53 -13.10 -37.35 14.44
C PRO A 53 -12.59 -35.93 14.72
N ARG A 54 -13.42 -34.91 14.47
CA ARG A 54 -12.98 -33.53 14.53
C ARG A 54 -13.43 -32.81 15.80
N VAL A 55 -12.49 -32.14 16.46
CA VAL A 55 -12.74 -31.16 17.51
C VAL A 55 -12.53 -29.76 16.94
N THR A 56 -13.44 -28.83 17.20
CA THR A 56 -13.39 -27.45 16.71
C THR A 56 -13.16 -26.44 17.83
N LEU A 57 -12.28 -25.46 17.59
CA LEU A 57 -12.11 -24.27 18.41
C LEU A 57 -12.36 -23.00 17.60
N ASP A 58 -13.09 -22.05 18.16
CA ASP A 58 -13.48 -20.78 17.53
C ASP A 58 -13.49 -19.61 18.54
N ALA A 59 -14.15 -18.50 18.22
CA ALA A 59 -14.28 -17.36 19.14
C ALA A 59 -15.14 -17.65 20.40
N SER A 60 -15.98 -18.69 20.39
CA SER A 60 -16.78 -19.13 21.56
C SER A 60 -16.03 -20.07 22.51
N SER A 61 -14.82 -20.50 22.14
CA SER A 61 -13.96 -21.36 22.97
C SER A 61 -13.45 -20.72 24.26
N PHE A 62 -13.63 -19.41 24.47
CA PHE A 62 -13.19 -18.70 25.67
C PHE A 62 -14.33 -18.51 26.68
N PRO A 63 -14.09 -18.61 28.01
CA PRO A 63 -15.15 -18.56 29.02
C PRO A 63 -16.03 -17.30 28.98
N ASP A 64 -15.43 -16.14 28.73
CA ASP A 64 -16.14 -14.85 28.72
C ASP A 64 -16.91 -14.57 27.42
N ALA A 65 -16.93 -15.52 26.48
CA ALA A 65 -17.83 -15.47 25.33
C ALA A 65 -19.26 -15.79 25.78
N GLY A 66 -19.89 -14.83 26.49
CA GLY A 66 -21.21 -14.90 27.13
C GLY A 66 -22.40 -15.00 26.16
N VAL A 67 -22.26 -15.82 25.12
CA VAL A 67 -23.21 -16.03 24.03
C VAL A 67 -24.00 -17.29 24.35
N LEU A 68 -25.13 -17.10 25.04
CA LEU A 68 -26.18 -18.11 25.21
C LEU A 68 -26.92 -18.39 23.87
N LYS A 69 -26.16 -18.79 22.83
CA LYS A 69 -26.74 -19.48 21.68
C LYS A 69 -27.21 -20.85 22.16
N GLN A 70 -28.43 -21.23 21.78
CA GLN A 70 -28.88 -22.62 21.87
C GLN A 70 -27.89 -23.48 21.07
N LYS A 71 -27.07 -24.26 21.77
CA LYS A 71 -26.10 -25.14 21.10
C LYS A 71 -26.87 -26.20 20.31
N PRO A 72 -26.42 -26.60 19.11
CA PRO A 72 -27.04 -27.69 18.38
C PRO A 72 -27.11 -28.94 19.26
N LYS A 73 -28.25 -29.65 19.31
CA LYS A 73 -28.45 -30.82 20.19
C LYS A 73 -27.36 -31.90 20.04
N ASN A 74 -26.74 -31.97 18.86
CA ASN A 74 -25.70 -32.94 18.49
C ASN A 74 -24.26 -32.40 18.67
N CYS A 75 -24.09 -31.19 19.24
CA CYS A 75 -22.78 -30.67 19.64
C CYS A 75 -22.45 -31.08 21.09
N LEU A 76 -21.20 -31.48 21.30
CA LEU A 76 -20.70 -32.03 22.56
C LEU A 76 -19.48 -31.21 22.99
N ALA A 77 -19.55 -30.64 24.18
CA ALA A 77 -18.48 -29.82 24.73
C ALA A 77 -17.34 -30.70 25.29
N VAL A 78 -16.12 -30.21 25.14
CA VAL A 78 -14.89 -30.73 25.74
C VAL A 78 -14.21 -29.61 26.50
N THR A 79 -13.91 -29.82 27.77
CA THR A 79 -13.15 -28.85 28.58
C THR A 79 -11.66 -28.99 28.29
N GLY A 80 -10.90 -27.90 28.38
CA GLY A 80 -9.45 -27.95 28.20
C GLY A 80 -8.74 -26.74 28.77
N GLU A 81 -7.42 -26.72 28.60
CA GLU A 81 -6.55 -25.64 29.05
C GLU A 81 -5.55 -25.25 27.95
N VAL A 82 -5.31 -23.95 27.80
CA VAL A 82 -4.20 -23.40 26.99
C VAL A 82 -3.06 -22.92 27.88
N ILE A 83 -1.84 -23.28 27.51
CA ILE A 83 -0.60 -22.78 28.12
C ILE A 83 0.19 -22.04 27.05
N THR A 84 0.41 -20.75 27.29
CA THR A 84 1.14 -19.86 26.37
C THR A 84 2.58 -19.65 26.87
N PHE A 85 3.56 -20.06 26.08
CA PHE A 85 4.98 -19.84 26.35
C PHE A 85 5.42 -18.46 25.86
N ASN A 86 6.45 -17.89 26.50
CA ASN A 86 6.94 -16.54 26.20
C ASN A 86 8.08 -16.55 25.17
N SER A 87 8.84 -17.64 25.10
CA SER A 87 9.85 -17.88 24.06
C SER A 87 9.59 -19.17 23.28
N LEU A 88 10.16 -19.24 22.06
CA LEU A 88 10.11 -20.43 21.23
C LEU A 88 10.91 -21.60 21.84
N ASP A 89 11.94 -21.30 22.64
CA ASP A 89 12.86 -22.29 23.19
C ASP A 89 12.35 -22.90 24.50
N GLU A 90 11.53 -22.18 25.27
CA GLU A 90 10.63 -22.79 26.28
C GLU A 90 9.71 -23.84 25.62
N PHE A 91 8.98 -23.43 24.57
CA PHE A 91 8.03 -24.32 23.88
C PHE A 91 8.70 -25.57 23.30
N ARG A 92 9.95 -25.45 22.84
CA ARG A 92 10.78 -26.58 22.41
C ARG A 92 11.21 -27.47 23.58
N SER A 93 11.82 -26.88 24.61
CA SER A 93 12.51 -27.60 25.69
C SER A 93 11.61 -28.32 26.69
N VAL A 94 10.34 -27.92 26.85
CA VAL A 94 9.36 -28.62 27.70
C VAL A 94 9.28 -30.11 27.35
N ASP A 95 9.53 -30.99 28.33
CA ASP A 95 9.32 -32.43 28.16
C ASP A 95 7.84 -32.72 27.90
N LYS A 96 7.55 -33.21 26.70
CA LYS A 96 6.19 -33.45 26.21
C LYS A 96 5.57 -34.71 26.84
N GLN A 97 6.38 -35.67 27.30
CA GLN A 97 5.91 -36.90 27.92
C GLN A 97 5.64 -36.72 29.42
N MET A 98 6.51 -36.02 30.14
CA MET A 98 6.22 -35.60 31.52
C MET A 98 4.98 -34.70 31.56
N PHE A 99 4.87 -33.71 30.65
CA PHE A 99 3.72 -32.81 30.59
C PHE A 99 2.37 -33.54 30.42
N ILE A 100 2.29 -34.52 29.51
CA ILE A 100 1.04 -35.26 29.28
C ILE A 100 0.76 -36.26 30.41
N ASN A 101 1.78 -36.84 31.04
CA ASN A 101 1.63 -37.68 32.24
C ASN A 101 1.10 -36.86 33.43
N ASP A 102 1.64 -35.67 33.69
CA ASP A 102 1.18 -34.78 34.77
C ASP A 102 -0.27 -34.34 34.58
N CYS A 103 -0.65 -33.98 33.35
CA CYS A 103 -2.02 -33.59 33.02
C CYS A 103 -2.99 -34.78 33.14
N GLY A 104 -2.61 -35.93 32.58
CA GLY A 104 -3.42 -37.15 32.61
C GLY A 104 -3.62 -37.71 34.02
N THR A 105 -2.56 -37.73 34.84
CA THR A 105 -2.62 -38.23 36.23
C THR A 105 -3.56 -37.39 37.09
N LYS A 106 -3.52 -36.06 36.93
CA LYS A 106 -4.45 -35.13 37.62
C LYS A 106 -5.90 -35.41 37.22
N LEU A 107 -6.17 -35.46 35.91
CA LEU A 107 -7.50 -35.75 35.35
C LEU A 107 -8.03 -37.09 35.84
N PHE A 108 -7.25 -38.16 35.66
CA PHE A 108 -7.68 -39.53 35.99
C PHE A 108 -7.94 -39.68 37.49
N LYS A 109 -7.08 -39.12 38.35
CA LYS A 109 -7.29 -39.09 39.81
C LYS A 109 -8.59 -38.36 40.16
N SER A 110 -8.82 -37.14 39.65
CA SER A 110 -10.06 -36.40 39.91
C SER A 110 -11.31 -37.10 39.40
N SER A 111 -11.20 -37.90 38.33
CA SER A 111 -12.33 -38.67 37.81
C SER A 111 -12.69 -39.88 38.69
N LEU A 112 -11.70 -40.52 39.33
CA LEU A 112 -11.88 -41.69 40.18
C LEU A 112 -12.30 -41.37 41.61
N GLU A 113 -12.02 -40.16 42.12
CA GLU A 113 -12.43 -39.76 43.47
C GLU A 113 -13.96 -39.85 43.61
N ASN A 114 -14.43 -40.66 44.57
CA ASN A 114 -15.85 -40.99 44.81
C ASN A 114 -16.63 -41.52 43.57
N ASN A 115 -15.93 -42.10 42.58
CA ASN A 115 -16.47 -42.47 41.26
C ASN A 115 -17.17 -41.29 40.55
N GLU A 116 -16.66 -40.05 40.69
CA GLU A 116 -17.31 -38.88 40.10
C GLU A 116 -17.46 -38.98 38.57
N TYR A 117 -16.58 -39.72 37.88
CA TYR A 117 -16.70 -40.01 36.45
C TYR A 117 -18.05 -40.63 36.01
N LEU A 118 -18.77 -41.33 36.90
CA LEU A 118 -20.11 -41.85 36.62
C LEU A 118 -21.19 -40.75 36.65
N LYS A 119 -21.02 -39.75 37.51
CA LYS A 119 -21.92 -38.59 37.64
C LYS A 119 -21.59 -37.50 36.64
N ARG A 120 -20.30 -37.38 36.29
CA ARG A 120 -19.72 -36.40 35.37
C ARG A 120 -18.74 -37.08 34.40
N PRO A 121 -19.25 -37.78 33.36
CA PRO A 121 -18.41 -38.42 32.37
C PRO A 121 -17.54 -37.44 31.56
N ASP A 122 -17.89 -36.15 31.55
CA ASP A 122 -17.09 -35.07 30.98
C ASP A 122 -15.69 -34.96 31.60
N LEU A 123 -15.51 -35.36 32.87
CA LEU A 123 -14.19 -35.38 33.52
C LEU A 123 -13.22 -36.39 32.87
N THR A 124 -13.72 -37.40 32.15
CA THR A 124 -12.87 -38.40 31.47
C THR A 124 -12.25 -37.86 30.17
N LEU A 125 -12.77 -36.77 29.62
CA LEU A 125 -12.38 -36.22 28.31
C LEU A 125 -12.03 -34.74 28.43
N SER A 126 -10.72 -34.46 28.44
CA SER A 126 -10.20 -33.09 28.36
C SER A 126 -9.09 -32.97 27.31
N PHE A 127 -8.81 -31.75 26.88
CA PHE A 127 -7.66 -31.44 26.02
C PHE A 127 -6.67 -30.46 26.67
N ARG A 128 -5.46 -30.44 26.15
CA ARG A 128 -4.40 -29.48 26.47
C ARG A 128 -3.87 -28.87 25.18
N LEU A 129 -3.74 -27.54 25.16
CA LEU A 129 -3.13 -26.78 24.07
C LEU A 129 -1.86 -26.11 24.59
N ILE A 130 -0.69 -26.57 24.13
CA ILE A 130 0.56 -25.82 24.32
C ILE A 130 0.78 -24.92 23.10
N THR A 131 1.20 -23.67 23.30
CA THR A 131 1.46 -22.75 22.19
C THR A 131 2.52 -21.69 22.48
N TYR A 132 3.25 -21.29 21.45
CA TYR A 132 4.08 -20.09 21.41
C TYR A 132 3.63 -19.18 20.25
N MET A 133 3.53 -17.88 20.51
CA MET A 133 2.94 -16.91 19.58
C MET A 133 3.91 -15.74 19.32
N ASP A 134 4.47 -15.70 18.12
CA ASP A 134 5.20 -14.52 17.61
C ASP A 134 4.17 -13.54 17.04
N LEU A 135 3.66 -12.69 17.94
CA LEU A 135 2.67 -11.66 17.66
C LEU A 135 3.21 -10.51 16.78
N LYS A 136 4.53 -10.40 16.58
CA LYS A 136 5.13 -9.41 15.66
C LYS A 136 5.09 -9.88 14.21
N ARG A 137 5.07 -11.19 13.97
CA ARG A 137 5.03 -11.80 12.63
C ARG A 137 3.73 -12.57 12.35
N PHE A 138 2.78 -12.55 13.28
CA PHE A 138 1.52 -13.30 13.28
C PHE A 138 1.73 -14.79 12.99
N LYS A 139 2.68 -15.38 13.74
CA LYS A 139 3.11 -16.78 13.63
C LYS A 139 2.80 -17.52 14.92
N PHE A 140 2.10 -18.64 14.78
CA PHE A 140 1.60 -19.43 15.91
C PHE A 140 2.14 -20.86 15.78
N TYR A 141 2.85 -21.32 16.81
CA TYR A 141 3.34 -22.68 16.95
C TYR A 141 2.53 -23.34 18.05
N PHE A 142 1.95 -24.51 17.81
CA PHE A 142 0.99 -25.11 18.74
C PHE A 142 0.95 -26.62 18.66
N TRP A 143 0.46 -27.26 19.73
CA TRP A 143 0.25 -28.71 19.74
C TRP A 143 -0.89 -29.04 20.71
N PHE A 144 -1.87 -29.81 20.23
CA PHE A 144 -2.94 -30.36 21.05
C PHE A 144 -2.56 -31.74 21.60
N ALA A 145 -3.00 -32.02 22.82
CA ALA A 145 -3.02 -33.34 23.43
C ALA A 145 -4.40 -33.65 24.00
N TYR A 146 -4.82 -34.91 23.89
CA TYR A 146 -6.02 -35.48 24.49
C TYR A 146 -5.59 -36.60 25.46
N PRO A 147 -5.18 -36.28 26.71
CA PRO A 147 -4.51 -37.23 27.60
C PRO A 147 -5.34 -38.49 27.84
N ALA A 148 -4.80 -39.64 27.45
CA ALA A 148 -5.45 -40.93 27.63
C ALA A 148 -4.51 -42.02 28.15
N VAL A 149 -5.04 -42.85 29.05
CA VAL A 149 -4.27 -43.85 29.81
C VAL A 149 -3.54 -44.84 28.89
N LEU A 150 -2.24 -45.04 29.14
CA LEU A 150 -1.44 -46.14 28.60
C LEU A 150 -1.09 -47.10 29.75
N HIS A 151 -1.46 -48.37 29.59
CA HIS A 151 -1.26 -49.43 30.58
C HIS A 151 -1.20 -50.78 29.87
N ASP A 152 -0.56 -51.78 30.47
CA ASP A 152 -0.34 -53.10 29.85
C ASP A 152 -1.61 -53.96 29.84
N SER A 153 -2.39 -53.94 30.92
CA SER A 153 -3.74 -54.53 30.97
C SER A 153 -4.71 -53.69 30.15
N GLN A 154 -4.72 -53.88 28.83
CA GLN A 154 -5.61 -53.17 27.90
C GLN A 154 -7.00 -53.82 27.82
N PRO A 155 -8.08 -53.05 27.60
CA PRO A 155 -9.40 -53.59 27.26
C PRO A 155 -9.34 -54.49 26.02
N MET A 156 -9.86 -55.71 26.12
CA MET A 156 -9.81 -56.72 25.06
C MET A 156 -11.16 -56.87 24.38
N LEU A 157 -11.21 -56.69 23.06
CA LEU A 157 -12.41 -56.88 22.25
C LEU A 157 -12.72 -58.38 22.13
N ILE A 158 -13.95 -58.77 22.49
CA ILE A 158 -14.46 -60.14 22.37
C ILE A 158 -15.25 -60.29 21.06
N SER A 159 -16.19 -59.37 20.81
CA SER A 159 -16.98 -59.29 19.58
C SER A 159 -17.40 -57.85 19.28
N SER A 160 -17.72 -57.57 18.01
CA SER A 160 -18.22 -56.30 17.51
C SER A 160 -19.34 -56.59 16.53
N HIS A 161 -20.48 -55.92 16.71
CA HIS A 161 -21.71 -56.08 15.93
C HIS A 161 -22.23 -54.72 15.48
N LEU A 162 -23.07 -54.68 14.44
CA LEU A 162 -23.86 -53.48 14.14
C LEU A 162 -24.98 -53.34 15.18
N ILE A 163 -25.42 -52.10 15.45
CA ILE A 163 -26.54 -51.87 16.38
C ILE A 163 -27.83 -52.58 15.94
N ASP A 164 -28.02 -52.73 14.63
CA ASP A 164 -29.14 -53.44 14.00
C ASP A 164 -29.03 -54.99 14.08
N GLU A 165 -27.91 -55.53 14.57
CA GLU A 165 -27.70 -56.97 14.82
C GLU A 165 -27.96 -57.34 16.29
N GLU A 166 -27.71 -56.42 17.24
CA GLU A 166 -27.88 -56.62 18.68
C GLU A 166 -29.29 -56.22 19.16
N LEU A 167 -29.90 -55.18 18.57
CA LEU A 167 -31.21 -54.66 18.95
C LEU A 167 -32.24 -54.84 17.83
N SER A 168 -33.42 -55.34 18.20
CA SER A 168 -34.56 -55.49 17.28
C SER A 168 -35.15 -54.13 16.87
N SER A 169 -35.88 -54.10 15.74
CA SER A 169 -36.44 -52.85 15.19
C SER A 169 -37.39 -52.10 16.14
N SER A 170 -38.09 -52.78 17.05
CA SER A 170 -38.90 -52.14 18.10
C SER A 170 -38.01 -51.52 19.18
N GLN A 171 -37.01 -52.26 19.67
CA GLN A 171 -36.03 -51.78 20.64
C GLN A 171 -35.22 -50.58 20.10
N LEU A 172 -34.83 -50.58 18.83
CA LEU A 172 -34.15 -49.45 18.19
C LEU A 172 -35.01 -48.17 18.18
N VAL A 173 -36.31 -48.27 17.91
CA VAL A 173 -37.23 -47.12 17.93
C VAL A 173 -37.39 -46.58 19.35
N GLN A 174 -37.55 -47.46 20.35
CA GLN A 174 -37.59 -47.08 21.77
C GLN A 174 -36.28 -46.42 22.21
N PHE A 175 -35.13 -47.00 21.86
CA PHE A 175 -33.81 -46.47 22.14
C PHE A 175 -33.64 -45.04 21.63
N LEU A 176 -33.98 -44.79 20.35
CA LEU A 176 -33.86 -43.46 19.75
C LEU A 176 -34.80 -42.45 20.42
N GLN A 177 -36.05 -42.83 20.73
CA GLN A 177 -36.98 -41.96 21.46
C GLN A 177 -36.50 -41.63 22.87
N SER A 178 -35.95 -42.62 23.59
CA SER A 178 -35.44 -42.43 24.96
C SER A 178 -34.13 -41.62 24.97
N TYR A 179 -33.24 -41.85 24.00
CA TYR A 179 -32.02 -41.04 23.80
C TYR A 179 -32.35 -39.59 23.45
N ASP A 180 -33.28 -39.36 22.50
CA ASP A 180 -33.65 -38.01 22.08
C ASP A 180 -34.23 -37.19 23.24
N ARG A 181 -35.09 -37.81 24.06
CA ARG A 181 -35.60 -37.21 25.30
C ARG A 181 -34.50 -36.94 26.31
N TRP A 182 -33.61 -37.91 26.55
CA TRP A 182 -32.47 -37.76 27.46
C TRP A 182 -31.57 -36.57 27.05
N ARG A 183 -31.36 -36.38 25.73
CA ARG A 183 -30.61 -35.25 25.14
C ARG A 183 -31.30 -33.88 25.23
N GLU A 184 -32.58 -33.79 25.61
CA GLU A 184 -33.21 -32.51 25.93
C GLU A 184 -32.86 -32.03 27.34
N GLU A 185 -32.60 -32.97 28.25
CA GLU A 185 -32.30 -32.73 29.67
C GLU A 185 -30.78 -32.80 29.97
N HIS A 186 -30.00 -33.57 29.19
CA HIS A 186 -28.60 -33.90 29.49
C HIS A 186 -27.64 -33.60 28.34
N ALA A 187 -26.56 -32.86 28.64
CA ALA A 187 -25.49 -32.56 27.69
C ALA A 187 -24.34 -33.61 27.64
N SER A 188 -24.36 -34.63 28.51
CA SER A 188 -23.29 -35.63 28.70
C SER A 188 -22.90 -36.38 27.41
N VAL A 189 -21.63 -36.81 27.35
CA VAL A 189 -21.07 -37.66 26.29
C VAL A 189 -21.47 -39.14 26.46
N PHE A 190 -21.57 -39.60 27.71
CA PHE A 190 -21.88 -41.00 28.07
C PHE A 190 -23.26 -41.10 28.73
N PHE A 191 -23.90 -42.25 28.54
CA PHE A 191 -25.21 -42.63 29.05
C PHE A 191 -25.26 -44.15 29.35
N THR A 192 -26.24 -44.58 30.14
CA THR A 192 -26.55 -46.00 30.36
C THR A 192 -27.73 -46.39 29.47
N VAL A 193 -27.77 -47.64 29.00
CA VAL A 193 -28.96 -48.22 28.37
C VAL A 193 -29.34 -49.51 29.11
N SER A 194 -30.58 -49.61 29.60
CA SER A 194 -31.15 -50.83 30.21
C SER A 194 -32.18 -51.50 29.29
N LEU A 195 -32.15 -52.84 29.27
CA LEU A 195 -33.19 -53.69 28.71
C LEU A 195 -34.05 -54.28 29.85
N GLU A 196 -35.21 -53.67 30.08
CA GLU A 196 -36.13 -54.04 31.15
C GLU A 196 -37.20 -55.03 30.64
N ALA A 197 -37.32 -56.15 31.34
CA ALA A 197 -38.23 -57.23 30.97
C ALA A 197 -39.59 -57.07 31.66
N HIS A 198 -40.58 -56.62 30.92
CA HIS A 198 -41.99 -56.69 31.31
C HIS A 198 -42.75 -57.64 30.39
N SER A 199 -44.00 -57.95 30.74
CA SER A 199 -44.77 -59.07 30.17
C SER A 199 -44.79 -59.07 28.65
N SER A 200 -44.14 -60.08 28.05
CA SER A 200 -44.04 -60.37 26.61
C SER A 200 -43.34 -59.34 25.70
N ASP A 201 -42.94 -58.17 26.18
CA ASP A 201 -42.21 -57.19 25.37
C ASP A 201 -41.16 -56.44 26.21
N SER A 202 -39.95 -56.28 25.67
CA SER A 202 -38.81 -55.67 26.40
C SER A 202 -38.74 -54.17 26.15
N TYR A 203 -38.60 -53.38 27.21
CA TYR A 203 -38.47 -51.93 27.10
C TYR A 203 -37.01 -51.47 27.13
N VAL A 204 -36.65 -50.51 26.28
CA VAL A 204 -35.33 -49.85 26.28
C VAL A 204 -35.40 -48.50 26.98
N CYS A 205 -34.60 -48.31 28.03
CA CYS A 205 -34.48 -47.04 28.74
C CYS A 205 -33.05 -46.47 28.63
N VAL A 206 -32.93 -45.18 28.36
CA VAL A 206 -31.66 -44.41 28.35
C VAL A 206 -31.61 -43.52 29.59
N SER A 207 -30.53 -43.64 30.36
CA SER A 207 -30.38 -42.95 31.65
C SER A 207 -28.94 -42.46 31.89
N SER A 208 -28.69 -41.82 33.03
CA SER A 208 -27.35 -41.35 33.42
C SER A 208 -26.39 -42.51 33.72
N CYS A 209 -25.08 -42.27 33.64
CA CYS A 209 -24.07 -43.23 34.08
C CYS A 209 -23.96 -43.38 35.61
N ALA A 210 -24.64 -42.51 36.39
CA ALA A 210 -24.50 -42.46 37.85
C ALA A 210 -24.73 -43.80 38.56
N ASP A 211 -25.69 -44.60 38.08
CA ASP A 211 -26.09 -45.89 38.64
C ASP A 211 -25.61 -47.10 37.79
N PHE A 212 -24.63 -46.89 36.91
CA PHE A 212 -24.13 -47.92 35.99
C PHE A 212 -23.47 -49.10 36.73
N GLN A 213 -23.80 -50.32 36.29
CA GLN A 213 -23.30 -51.58 36.86
C GLN A 213 -22.66 -52.46 35.78
N VAL A 214 -21.52 -53.06 36.13
CA VAL A 214 -20.73 -53.95 35.28
C VAL A 214 -21.24 -55.39 35.35
N GLY A 215 -21.02 -56.19 34.30
CA GLY A 215 -21.33 -57.63 34.28
C GLY A 215 -22.79 -58.00 34.02
N LEU A 216 -23.73 -57.04 34.02
CA LEU A 216 -25.14 -57.30 33.74
C LEU A 216 -25.39 -57.49 32.22
N PRO A 217 -26.03 -58.59 31.77
CA PRO A 217 -26.20 -58.90 30.34
C PRO A 217 -27.16 -57.95 29.60
N ASN A 218 -28.02 -57.27 30.35
CA ASN A 218 -29.08 -56.38 29.87
C ASN A 218 -28.72 -54.89 29.99
N VAL A 219 -27.48 -54.54 30.38
CA VAL A 219 -27.03 -53.15 30.57
C VAL A 219 -25.86 -52.85 29.64
N TYR A 220 -25.91 -51.69 29.00
CA TYR A 220 -24.92 -51.23 28.03
C TYR A 220 -24.40 -49.85 28.43
N LEU A 221 -23.09 -49.64 28.28
CA LEU A 221 -22.47 -48.31 28.35
C LEU A 221 -22.62 -47.64 26.98
N GLY A 222 -23.50 -46.65 26.87
CA GLY A 222 -23.64 -45.85 25.67
C GLY A 222 -22.71 -44.63 25.67
N PHE A 223 -22.21 -44.25 24.50
CA PHE A 223 -21.58 -42.94 24.32
C PHE A 223 -21.78 -42.40 22.91
N CYS A 224 -21.74 -41.07 22.80
CA CYS A 224 -21.83 -40.35 21.54
C CYS A 224 -20.48 -40.48 20.79
N ASP A 225 -20.36 -41.45 19.89
CA ASP A 225 -19.08 -41.80 19.26
C ASP A 225 -18.71 -40.84 18.11
N PRO A 226 -17.60 -40.09 18.20
CA PRO A 226 -17.14 -39.22 17.12
C PRO A 226 -16.44 -39.99 15.98
N SER A 227 -16.22 -41.29 16.12
CA SER A 227 -15.61 -42.11 15.07
C SER A 227 -16.54 -42.28 13.87
N THR A 228 -15.95 -42.18 12.68
CA THR A 228 -16.64 -42.43 11.42
C THR A 228 -16.37 -43.83 10.86
N ASP A 229 -15.42 -44.55 11.46
CA ASP A 229 -14.87 -45.83 11.01
C ASP A 229 -15.74 -47.03 11.45
N SER A 230 -15.98 -47.96 10.53
CA SER A 230 -16.84 -49.14 10.72
C SER A 230 -16.42 -50.11 11.84
N LYS A 231 -15.18 -50.03 12.35
CA LYS A 231 -14.60 -50.99 13.30
C LYS A 231 -14.09 -50.35 14.58
N PHE A 232 -13.53 -49.13 14.51
CA PHE A 232 -12.85 -48.51 15.65
C PHE A 232 -13.73 -47.46 16.34
N PRO A 233 -13.94 -47.55 17.68
CA PRO A 233 -14.56 -46.48 18.46
C PRO A 233 -13.65 -45.24 18.55
N GLY A 234 -14.24 -44.08 18.84
CA GLY A 234 -13.53 -42.83 19.03
C GLY A 234 -12.74 -42.76 20.34
N TRP A 235 -11.81 -41.81 20.40
CA TRP A 235 -10.91 -41.57 21.54
C TRP A 235 -11.57 -41.47 22.94
N PRO A 236 -12.78 -40.86 23.13
CA PRO A 236 -13.36 -40.67 24.48
C PRO A 236 -13.51 -41.96 25.29
N LEU A 237 -13.87 -43.07 24.63
CA LEU A 237 -14.16 -44.34 25.30
C LEU A 237 -12.98 -44.86 26.15
N ARG A 238 -11.74 -44.57 25.73
CA ARG A 238 -10.53 -45.12 26.33
C ARG A 238 -10.41 -44.82 27.82
N ASN A 239 -10.62 -43.57 28.23
CA ASN A 239 -10.49 -43.17 29.64
C ASN A 239 -11.64 -43.70 30.49
N MET A 240 -12.86 -43.75 29.95
CA MET A 240 -14.03 -44.33 30.63
C MET A 240 -13.80 -45.81 30.96
N LEU A 241 -13.28 -46.60 30.02
CA LEU A 241 -12.99 -48.03 30.26
C LEU A 241 -11.88 -48.25 31.29
N PHE A 242 -10.83 -47.41 31.29
CA PHE A 242 -9.79 -47.50 32.32
C PHE A 242 -10.30 -47.04 33.71
N ALA A 243 -11.22 -46.06 33.78
CA ALA A 243 -11.85 -45.67 35.04
C ALA A 243 -12.72 -46.81 35.61
N ILE A 244 -13.55 -47.44 34.78
CA ILE A 244 -14.36 -48.62 35.14
C ILE A 244 -13.46 -49.78 35.60
N SER A 245 -12.37 -50.05 34.88
CA SER A 245 -11.39 -51.10 35.21
C SER A 245 -10.67 -50.87 36.54
N ALA A 246 -10.61 -49.63 37.03
CA ALA A 246 -9.94 -49.25 38.27
C ALA A 246 -10.89 -49.06 39.47
N SER A 247 -12.22 -49.12 39.27
CA SER A 247 -13.20 -48.85 40.33
C SER A 247 -14.32 -49.89 40.47
N LEU A 248 -14.76 -50.53 39.38
CA LEU A 248 -15.90 -51.46 39.38
C LEU A 248 -15.50 -52.92 39.11
N VAL A 249 -14.42 -53.16 38.38
CA VAL A 249 -13.94 -54.51 38.04
C VAL A 249 -13.11 -55.09 39.20
N LYS A 250 -13.49 -56.28 39.69
CA LYS A 250 -12.80 -56.95 40.80
C LYS A 250 -11.64 -57.82 40.34
N ASP A 251 -11.85 -58.61 39.28
CA ASP A 251 -10.87 -59.51 38.67
C ASP A 251 -10.93 -59.34 37.13
N THR A 252 -11.92 -59.96 36.49
CA THR A 252 -12.22 -59.85 35.05
C THR A 252 -13.72 -59.76 34.84
N GLU A 253 -14.19 -58.82 34.04
CA GLU A 253 -15.60 -58.57 33.76
C GLU A 253 -15.83 -58.25 32.28
N ASN A 254 -17.04 -58.50 31.77
CA ASN A 254 -17.42 -58.13 30.41
C ASN A 254 -18.37 -56.92 30.43
N VAL A 255 -18.12 -55.95 29.55
CA VAL A 255 -18.95 -54.75 29.37
C VAL A 255 -19.43 -54.67 27.93
N LYS A 256 -20.75 -54.56 27.74
CA LYS A 256 -21.34 -54.19 26.45
C LYS A 256 -21.33 -52.66 26.29
N ILE A 257 -20.95 -52.18 25.10
CA ILE A 257 -20.76 -50.75 24.82
C ILE A 257 -21.49 -50.39 23.52
N ILE A 258 -22.32 -49.35 23.53
CA ILE A 258 -22.99 -48.82 22.34
C ILE A 258 -22.24 -47.57 21.88
N CYS A 259 -21.54 -47.66 20.75
CA CYS A 259 -20.84 -46.55 20.10
C CYS A 259 -21.83 -45.82 19.18
N PHE A 260 -22.61 -44.87 19.73
CA PHE A 260 -23.75 -44.29 19.04
C PHE A 260 -23.36 -43.13 18.11
N ARG A 261 -23.63 -43.30 16.81
CA ARG A 261 -23.24 -42.40 15.72
C ARG A 261 -24.47 -41.89 15.00
N ASP A 262 -24.71 -40.58 15.08
CA ASP A 262 -26.00 -39.97 14.79
C ASP A 262 -25.93 -39.04 13.57
N ARG A 263 -25.87 -39.65 12.38
CA ARG A 263 -25.77 -38.91 11.11
C ARG A 263 -27.14 -38.51 10.60
N TYR A 264 -27.22 -37.34 9.96
CA TYR A 264 -28.40 -36.91 9.20
C TYR A 264 -28.03 -36.73 7.73
N SER A 265 -28.76 -37.40 6.84
CA SER A 265 -28.52 -37.38 5.40
C SER A 265 -29.84 -37.27 4.64
N ARG A 266 -29.97 -36.28 3.75
CA ARG A 266 -31.21 -35.98 3.00
C ARG A 266 -32.46 -35.83 3.89
N GLY A 267 -32.29 -35.34 5.12
CA GLY A 267 -33.36 -35.21 6.12
C GLY A 267 -33.72 -36.49 6.88
N GLN A 268 -33.10 -37.63 6.57
CA GLN A 268 -33.27 -38.88 7.30
C GLN A 268 -32.11 -39.10 8.30
N ARG A 269 -32.46 -39.58 9.50
CA ARG A 269 -31.49 -40.05 10.50
C ARG A 269 -30.90 -41.38 10.06
N GLN A 270 -29.59 -41.54 10.18
CA GLN A 270 -28.84 -42.75 9.83
C GLN A 270 -27.98 -43.16 11.02
N PHE A 271 -28.32 -44.27 11.66
CA PHE A 271 -27.70 -44.75 12.91
C PHE A 271 -27.20 -46.19 12.85
N GLY A 272 -27.66 -47.03 11.89
CA GLY A 272 -27.29 -48.45 11.75
C GLY A 272 -25.80 -48.77 11.49
N HIS A 273 -24.96 -47.73 11.39
CA HIS A 273 -23.49 -47.82 11.33
C HIS A 273 -22.82 -47.55 12.69
N SER A 274 -23.63 -47.36 13.73
CA SER A 274 -23.25 -47.47 15.14
C SER A 274 -22.89 -48.93 15.44
N ILE A 275 -21.90 -49.13 16.30
CA ILE A 275 -21.38 -50.46 16.62
C ILE A 275 -21.58 -50.79 18.10
N VAL A 276 -21.94 -52.04 18.38
CA VAL A 276 -21.98 -52.60 19.73
C VAL A 276 -20.72 -53.43 19.93
N LEU A 277 -19.97 -53.12 20.98
CA LEU A 277 -18.74 -53.81 21.34
C LEU A 277 -18.97 -54.61 22.62
N ASN A 278 -18.56 -55.88 22.64
CA ASN A 278 -18.43 -56.67 23.86
C ASN A 278 -16.95 -56.71 24.25
N VAL A 279 -16.61 -56.08 25.37
CA VAL A 279 -15.22 -55.83 25.78
C VAL A 279 -14.95 -56.42 27.15
N GLN A 280 -13.92 -57.25 27.23
CA GLN A 280 -13.39 -57.77 28.48
C GLN A 280 -12.49 -56.70 29.13
N LEU A 281 -12.81 -56.36 30.37
CA LEU A 281 -12.01 -55.51 31.24
C LEU A 281 -11.36 -56.38 32.32
N ASN A 282 -10.08 -56.17 32.57
CA ASN A 282 -9.36 -56.73 33.70
C ASN A 282 -9.13 -55.63 34.72
N ARG A 283 -9.09 -55.95 36.01
CA ARG A 283 -8.81 -54.98 37.07
C ARG A 283 -7.46 -54.29 36.84
N VAL A 284 -7.43 -52.98 37.07
CA VAL A 284 -6.23 -52.13 37.07
C VAL A 284 -6.15 -51.39 38.39
N ASP A 285 -5.10 -51.61 39.19
CA ASP A 285 -4.94 -50.84 40.43
C ASP A 285 -4.61 -49.38 40.10
N SER A 286 -5.39 -48.43 40.63
CA SER A 286 -5.34 -47.01 40.23
C SER A 286 -3.99 -46.32 40.41
N SER A 287 -3.13 -46.84 41.31
CA SER A 287 -1.76 -46.38 41.52
C SER A 287 -0.76 -46.77 40.41
N SER A 288 -1.10 -47.75 39.56
CA SER A 288 -0.28 -48.15 38.41
C SER A 288 -0.37 -47.15 37.23
N VAL A 289 -1.48 -46.41 37.14
CA VAL A 289 -1.81 -45.54 36.02
C VAL A 289 -0.99 -44.24 36.09
N SER A 290 0.19 -44.29 35.47
CA SER A 290 1.20 -43.22 35.49
C SER A 290 1.63 -42.74 34.10
N GLN A 291 1.28 -43.48 33.03
CA GLN A 291 1.65 -43.14 31.65
C GLN A 291 0.43 -42.73 30.82
N PHE A 292 0.59 -41.67 30.04
CA PHE A 292 -0.47 -41.11 29.20
C PHE A 292 0.04 -40.82 27.78
N VAL A 293 -0.86 -40.96 26.82
CA VAL A 293 -0.64 -40.66 25.39
C VAL A 293 -1.76 -39.77 24.86
N GLY A 294 -1.67 -39.33 23.61
CA GLY A 294 -2.73 -38.53 22.96
C GLY A 294 -2.29 -37.19 22.40
N TRP A 295 -0.98 -36.93 22.30
CA TRP A 295 -0.45 -35.88 21.43
C TRP A 295 -0.94 -36.07 19.99
N GLU A 296 -1.47 -35.01 19.39
CA GLU A 296 -1.96 -34.99 18.02
C GLU A 296 -0.82 -35.25 17.00
N LYS A 297 -1.15 -35.87 15.86
CA LYS A 297 -0.18 -36.19 14.80
C LYS A 297 -0.32 -35.27 13.60
N CYS A 298 0.66 -34.39 13.38
CA CYS A 298 0.76 -33.61 12.15
C CYS A 298 1.36 -34.48 11.03
N ASN A 299 0.61 -34.72 9.95
CA ASN A 299 0.98 -35.58 8.82
C ASN A 299 1.52 -36.97 9.27
N GLY A 300 0.82 -37.60 10.23
CA GLY A 300 1.18 -38.91 10.79
C GLY A 300 2.33 -38.90 11.82
N GLN A 301 3.05 -37.79 11.96
CA GLN A 301 4.20 -37.64 12.87
C GLN A 301 3.81 -36.92 14.16
N LEU A 302 4.40 -37.33 15.29
CA LEU A 302 4.27 -36.61 16.56
C LEU A 302 5.17 -35.37 16.55
N LYS A 303 4.61 -34.23 16.15
CA LYS A 303 5.29 -32.93 16.10
C LYS A 303 4.29 -31.78 16.25
N PRO A 304 4.73 -30.61 16.76
CA PRO A 304 3.93 -29.38 16.74
C PRO A 304 3.44 -28.99 15.35
N GLN A 305 2.27 -28.38 15.32
CA GLN A 305 1.73 -27.65 14.19
C GLN A 305 2.26 -26.19 14.15
N TYR A 306 2.16 -25.56 12.99
CA TYR A 306 2.56 -24.16 12.77
C TYR A 306 1.62 -23.50 11.76
N VAL A 307 1.17 -22.29 12.06
CA VAL A 307 0.38 -21.46 11.13
C VAL A 307 0.92 -20.02 11.08
N ASN A 308 0.91 -19.45 9.87
CA ASN A 308 1.26 -18.06 9.60
C ASN A 308 0.00 -17.32 9.15
N LEU A 309 -0.56 -16.50 10.03
CA LEU A 309 -1.80 -15.76 9.79
C LEU A 309 -1.55 -14.31 9.37
N SER A 310 -0.30 -13.91 9.07
CA SER A 310 -0.01 -12.53 8.66
C SER A 310 -0.77 -12.08 7.40
N SER A 311 -1.17 -12.97 6.50
CA SER A 311 -2.08 -12.61 5.39
C SER A 311 -3.47 -12.11 5.83
N SER A 312 -3.90 -12.49 7.03
CA SER A 312 -5.24 -12.27 7.57
C SER A 312 -5.26 -11.36 8.80
N MET A 313 -4.10 -11.16 9.46
CA MET A 313 -3.97 -10.41 10.72
C MET A 313 -3.07 -9.17 10.60
N ASP A 314 -2.14 -9.11 9.64
CA ASP A 314 -1.18 -8.01 9.50
C ASP A 314 -1.85 -6.81 8.80
N PRO A 315 -2.05 -5.65 9.46
CA PRO A 315 -2.74 -4.51 8.86
C PRO A 315 -2.04 -3.98 7.60
N VAL A 316 -0.71 -4.14 7.49
CA VAL A 316 0.04 -3.72 6.30
C VAL A 316 -0.32 -4.63 5.13
N LYS A 317 -0.24 -5.96 5.30
CA LYS A 317 -0.53 -6.91 4.21
C LYS A 317 -1.99 -6.93 3.80
N LEU A 318 -2.91 -6.67 4.74
CA LEU A 318 -4.32 -6.45 4.45
C LEU A 318 -4.52 -5.20 3.57
N SER A 319 -3.82 -4.09 3.89
CA SER A 319 -3.82 -2.88 3.06
C SER A 319 -3.22 -3.13 1.67
N GLU A 320 -2.07 -3.79 1.58
CA GLU A 320 -1.44 -4.20 0.32
C GLU A 320 -2.39 -5.04 -0.54
N SER A 321 -3.04 -6.04 0.06
CA SER A 321 -3.98 -6.94 -0.61
C SER A 321 -5.23 -6.21 -1.10
N ALA A 322 -5.74 -5.23 -0.35
CA ALA A 322 -6.89 -4.43 -0.74
C ALA A 322 -6.59 -3.47 -1.91
N VAL A 323 -5.40 -2.85 -1.94
CA VAL A 323 -4.95 -2.02 -3.08
C VAL A 323 -4.77 -2.88 -4.33
N ASP A 324 -4.06 -4.01 -4.19
CA ASP A 324 -3.85 -4.96 -5.28
C ASP A 324 -5.15 -5.55 -5.84
N LEU A 325 -6.14 -5.81 -4.98
CA LEU A 325 -7.45 -6.31 -5.39
C LEU A 325 -8.19 -5.31 -6.28
N ASN A 326 -8.13 -4.01 -5.99
CA ASN A 326 -8.76 -2.99 -6.84
C ASN A 326 -8.18 -2.99 -8.27
N LEU A 327 -6.85 -3.08 -8.40
CA LEU A 327 -6.19 -3.19 -9.70
C LEU A 327 -6.52 -4.50 -10.42
N LYS A 328 -6.58 -5.62 -9.69
CA LYS A 328 -7.01 -6.93 -10.21
C LYS A 328 -8.47 -6.90 -10.68
N LEU A 329 -9.36 -6.15 -10.02
CA LEU A 329 -10.75 -5.95 -10.46
C LEU A 329 -10.84 -5.13 -11.75
N ILE A 330 -10.00 -4.10 -11.95
CA ILE A 330 -9.91 -3.38 -13.24
C ILE A 330 -9.50 -4.37 -14.35
N LYS A 331 -8.46 -5.17 -14.10
CA LYS A 331 -8.02 -6.23 -15.03
C LYS A 331 -9.14 -7.20 -15.37
N TRP A 332 -9.75 -7.84 -14.37
CA TRP A 332 -10.74 -8.90 -14.59
C TRP A 332 -12.08 -8.42 -15.16
N ARG A 333 -12.49 -7.16 -14.91
CA ARG A 333 -13.79 -6.64 -15.34
C ARG A 333 -13.75 -5.81 -16.61
N LEU A 334 -12.63 -5.15 -16.91
CA LEU A 334 -12.53 -4.15 -17.98
C LEU A 334 -11.38 -4.41 -18.95
N MET A 335 -10.23 -4.93 -18.49
CA MET A 335 -9.00 -5.00 -19.29
C MET A 335 -8.20 -6.30 -19.02
N PRO A 336 -8.64 -7.46 -19.53
CA PRO A 336 -8.06 -8.77 -19.18
C PRO A 336 -6.55 -8.89 -19.43
N ASP A 337 -6.04 -8.18 -20.45
CA ASP A 337 -4.64 -8.23 -20.88
C ASP A 337 -3.69 -7.33 -20.06
N LEU A 338 -4.24 -6.52 -19.14
CA LEU A 338 -3.51 -5.54 -18.34
C LEU A 338 -2.39 -6.19 -17.50
N ARG A 339 -1.13 -5.82 -17.76
CA ARG A 339 0.05 -6.41 -17.11
C ARG A 339 0.44 -5.59 -15.87
N LEU A 340 -0.31 -5.81 -14.79
CA LEU A 340 -0.17 -5.10 -13.51
C LEU A 340 1.23 -5.26 -12.88
N ASP A 341 1.83 -6.44 -12.96
CA ASP A 341 3.12 -6.75 -12.33
C ASP A 341 4.26 -5.86 -12.87
N ILE A 342 4.23 -5.54 -14.17
CA ILE A 342 5.17 -4.59 -14.81
C ILE A 342 5.04 -3.19 -14.18
N ILE A 343 3.81 -2.75 -13.89
CA ILE A 343 3.57 -1.44 -13.24
C ILE A 343 4.07 -1.47 -11.79
N ARG A 344 3.73 -2.52 -11.04
CA ARG A 344 4.16 -2.72 -9.64
C ARG A 344 5.67 -2.68 -9.46
N GLU A 345 6.40 -3.32 -10.37
CA GLU A 345 7.86 -3.52 -10.31
C GLU A 345 8.68 -2.35 -10.89
N THR A 346 8.07 -1.47 -11.70
CA THR A 346 8.75 -0.34 -12.34
C THR A 346 9.28 0.66 -11.31
N LYS A 347 10.59 0.96 -11.37
CA LYS A 347 11.24 1.95 -10.48
C LYS A 347 11.16 3.35 -11.08
N CYS A 348 10.45 4.25 -10.38
CA CYS A 348 10.22 5.62 -10.82
C CYS A 348 11.12 6.62 -10.07
N LEU A 349 11.95 7.35 -10.83
CA LEU A 349 12.73 8.49 -10.33
C LEU A 349 11.97 9.79 -10.60
N LEU A 350 11.53 10.48 -9.54
CA LEU A 350 10.77 11.73 -9.60
C LEU A 350 11.69 12.92 -9.39
N ILE A 351 12.08 13.59 -10.48
CA ILE A 351 12.98 14.75 -10.43
C ILE A 351 12.15 16.02 -10.30
N GLY A 352 12.09 16.54 -9.06
CA GLY A 352 11.23 17.63 -8.60
C GLY A 352 10.10 17.10 -7.70
N ALA A 353 10.15 17.42 -6.40
CA ALA A 353 9.10 17.13 -5.40
C ALA A 353 8.16 18.34 -5.18
N GLY A 354 7.94 19.10 -6.27
CA GLY A 354 6.98 20.21 -6.32
C GLY A 354 5.55 19.75 -6.63
N THR A 355 4.73 20.68 -7.12
CA THR A 355 3.30 20.50 -7.41
C THR A 355 3.02 19.30 -8.33
N LEU A 356 3.84 19.11 -9.38
CA LEU A 356 3.77 17.93 -10.25
C LEU A 356 4.19 16.65 -9.50
N GLY A 357 5.35 16.65 -8.84
CA GLY A 357 5.90 15.47 -8.18
C GLY A 357 4.97 14.84 -7.16
N CYS A 358 4.31 15.67 -6.32
CA CYS A 358 3.32 15.18 -5.36
C CYS A 358 2.11 14.50 -6.04
N ASN A 359 1.61 15.10 -7.12
CA ASN A 359 0.42 14.59 -7.83
C ASN A 359 0.74 13.38 -8.72
N VAL A 360 1.93 13.31 -9.31
CA VAL A 360 2.41 12.13 -10.05
C VAL A 360 2.64 10.96 -9.09
N ALA A 361 3.32 11.18 -7.96
CA ALA A 361 3.59 10.13 -6.97
C ALA A 361 2.31 9.45 -6.43
N ARG A 362 1.27 10.25 -6.11
CA ARG A 362 -0.04 9.72 -5.68
C ARG A 362 -0.71 8.85 -6.74
N GLN A 363 -0.59 9.21 -8.02
CA GLN A 363 -1.21 8.46 -9.12
C GLN A 363 -0.40 7.21 -9.51
N LEU A 364 0.94 7.26 -9.42
CA LEU A 364 1.80 6.06 -9.52
C LEU A 364 1.45 5.03 -8.43
N MET A 365 1.30 5.50 -7.18
CA MET A 365 0.88 4.66 -6.05
C MET A 365 -0.52 4.07 -6.28
N ALA A 366 -1.48 4.85 -6.78
CA ALA A 366 -2.83 4.36 -7.11
C ALA A 366 -2.80 3.27 -8.20
N TRP A 367 -1.89 3.38 -9.17
CA TRP A 367 -1.59 2.36 -10.17
C TRP A 367 -0.76 1.17 -9.66
N GLY A 368 -0.39 1.16 -8.37
CA GLY A 368 0.28 0.06 -7.70
C GLY A 368 1.81 0.08 -7.72
N VAL A 369 2.43 1.11 -8.31
CA VAL A 369 3.90 1.29 -8.34
C VAL A 369 4.46 1.28 -6.93
N ARG A 370 5.43 0.40 -6.64
CA ARG A 370 6.01 0.26 -5.29
C ARG A 370 7.29 1.06 -5.07
N TYR A 371 8.07 1.35 -6.12
CA TYR A 371 9.42 1.93 -5.98
C TYR A 371 9.47 3.38 -6.49
N ILE A 372 9.55 4.35 -5.58
CA ILE A 372 9.47 5.79 -5.89
C ILE A 372 10.59 6.56 -5.18
N THR A 373 11.53 7.12 -5.93
CA THR A 373 12.58 7.99 -5.37
C THR A 373 12.39 9.43 -5.80
N PHE A 374 12.32 10.37 -4.86
CA PHE A 374 12.32 11.80 -5.13
C PHE A 374 13.73 12.39 -5.17
N ILE A 375 13.96 13.31 -6.10
CA ILE A 375 15.08 14.27 -6.10
C ILE A 375 14.50 15.68 -5.96
N ASP A 376 14.96 16.43 -4.96
CA ASP A 376 14.70 17.85 -4.77
C ASP A 376 15.82 18.45 -3.90
N ASN A 377 15.96 19.79 -3.84
CA ASN A 377 16.92 20.48 -2.97
C ASN A 377 16.26 21.58 -2.11
N ALA A 378 14.96 21.84 -2.31
CA ALA A 378 14.22 22.83 -1.55
C ALA A 378 13.65 22.25 -0.26
N VAL A 379 13.25 23.16 0.64
CA VAL A 379 12.50 22.87 1.86
C VAL A 379 11.03 23.22 1.70
N VAL A 380 10.15 22.61 2.49
CA VAL A 380 8.71 22.93 2.48
C VAL A 380 8.50 24.36 3.00
N SER A 381 7.74 25.18 2.26
CA SER A 381 7.33 26.54 2.67
C SER A 381 5.83 26.63 2.97
N MET A 382 5.41 27.65 3.73
CA MET A 382 4.01 27.90 4.14
C MET A 382 2.99 27.86 2.99
N SER A 383 3.39 28.29 1.79
CA SER A 383 2.59 28.29 0.56
C SER A 383 2.49 26.94 -0.16
N ASN A 384 3.20 25.89 0.29
CA ASN A 384 3.29 24.62 -0.41
C ASN A 384 2.13 23.65 -0.13
N PRO A 385 1.69 23.37 1.12
CA PRO A 385 0.66 22.37 1.41
C PRO A 385 -0.61 22.48 0.55
N VAL A 386 -1.11 23.70 0.34
CA VAL A 386 -2.32 23.99 -0.47
C VAL A 386 -2.18 23.74 -1.98
N ARG A 387 -0.99 23.35 -2.46
CA ARG A 387 -0.70 23.00 -3.87
C ARG A 387 0.07 21.69 -4.03
N GLN A 388 0.84 21.28 -3.03
CA GLN A 388 1.80 20.19 -3.08
C GLN A 388 1.33 19.09 -2.15
N SER A 389 0.47 18.22 -2.69
CA SER A 389 -0.44 17.28 -2.00
C SER A 389 0.19 16.19 -1.11
N LEU A 390 1.50 16.26 -0.85
CA LEU A 390 2.23 15.40 0.09
C LEU A 390 2.69 16.13 1.35
N TYR A 391 2.55 17.46 1.43
CA TYR A 391 2.98 18.24 2.59
C TYR A 391 1.79 18.74 3.41
N LEU A 392 1.90 18.65 4.72
CA LEU A 392 0.95 19.19 5.70
C LEU A 392 1.47 20.52 6.27
N PHE A 393 0.62 21.23 7.02
CA PHE A 393 1.06 22.41 7.76
C PHE A 393 2.17 22.08 8.78
N GLU A 394 2.14 20.88 9.40
CA GLU A 394 3.20 20.40 10.28
C GLU A 394 4.59 20.24 9.60
N ASP A 395 4.67 20.28 8.27
CA ASP A 395 5.94 20.19 7.53
C ASP A 395 6.64 21.55 7.34
N THR A 396 5.93 22.65 7.63
CA THR A 396 6.44 24.02 7.53
C THR A 396 6.99 24.56 8.87
N LEU A 397 6.73 23.85 9.96
CA LEU A 397 7.01 24.25 11.35
C LEU A 397 8.36 23.71 11.87
N GLY A 398 8.90 24.40 12.89
CA GLY A 398 10.16 24.07 13.56
C GLY A 398 11.38 24.81 13.00
N ASP A 399 12.46 24.87 13.79
CA ASP A 399 13.66 25.68 13.51
C ASP A 399 14.41 25.26 12.24
N ARG A 400 14.20 24.02 11.78
CA ARG A 400 14.74 23.48 10.53
C ARG A 400 13.60 22.95 9.66
N LYS A 401 13.21 23.73 8.65
CA LYS A 401 12.20 23.37 7.64
C LYS A 401 12.57 22.03 6.99
N LYS A 402 11.58 21.15 6.81
CA LYS A 402 11.81 19.78 6.31
C LYS A 402 12.23 19.81 4.82
N PRO A 403 13.28 19.06 4.41
CA PRO A 403 13.65 18.92 2.99
C PRO A 403 12.55 18.19 2.20
N LYS A 404 12.21 18.71 1.02
CA LYS A 404 11.04 18.27 0.23
C LYS A 404 11.08 16.80 -0.15
N ALA A 405 12.19 16.31 -0.70
CA ALA A 405 12.29 14.92 -1.15
C ALA A 405 12.06 13.92 0.00
N ILE A 406 12.61 14.21 1.19
CA ILE A 406 12.49 13.36 2.39
C ILE A 406 11.07 13.44 2.97
N ALA A 407 10.47 14.64 3.02
CA ALA A 407 9.08 14.81 3.47
C ALA A 407 8.10 14.11 2.52
N ALA A 408 8.31 14.20 1.21
CA ALA A 408 7.47 13.56 0.20
C ALA A 408 7.52 12.03 0.29
N ALA A 409 8.71 11.44 0.46
CA ALA A 409 8.87 10.01 0.67
C ALA A 409 8.09 9.52 1.90
N LYS A 410 8.29 10.17 3.05
CA LYS A 410 7.58 9.85 4.31
C LYS A 410 6.07 10.05 4.22
N ALA A 411 5.62 11.00 3.41
CA ALA A 411 4.19 11.21 3.14
C ALA A 411 3.58 10.08 2.30
N LEU A 412 4.35 9.45 1.40
CA LEU A 412 3.89 8.23 0.71
C LEU A 412 3.81 7.05 1.69
N GLU A 413 4.83 6.84 2.53
CA GLU A 413 4.83 5.79 3.57
C GLU A 413 3.64 5.93 4.53
N LYS A 414 3.32 7.17 4.96
CA LYS A 414 2.12 7.50 5.76
C LYS A 414 0.79 7.16 5.05
N VAL A 415 0.74 7.22 3.72
CA VAL A 415 -0.48 6.94 2.93
C VAL A 415 -0.64 5.45 2.63
N PHE A 416 0.46 4.75 2.38
CA PHE A 416 0.47 3.31 2.08
C PHE A 416 1.81 2.69 2.49
N PRO A 417 1.88 1.95 3.63
CA PRO A 417 3.14 1.43 4.16
C PRO A 417 3.86 0.41 3.27
N GLY A 418 3.19 -0.18 2.28
CA GLY A 418 3.78 -1.09 1.29
C GLY A 418 4.58 -0.40 0.16
N VAL A 419 4.76 0.93 0.22
CA VAL A 419 5.60 1.67 -0.74
C VAL A 419 7.06 1.71 -0.28
N CYS A 420 7.98 1.39 -1.19
CA CYS A 420 9.40 1.65 -1.03
C CYS A 420 9.71 3.06 -1.55
N ALA A 421 9.42 4.08 -0.73
CA ALA A 421 9.70 5.47 -1.06
C ALA A 421 11.09 5.91 -0.56
N ASN A 422 11.76 6.79 -1.29
CA ASN A 422 13.04 7.38 -0.87
C ASN A 422 13.13 8.86 -1.26
N GLY A 423 13.87 9.66 -0.49
CA GLY A 423 14.01 11.10 -0.67
C GLY A 423 15.46 11.54 -0.67
N VAL A 424 16.00 11.92 -1.84
CA VAL A 424 17.38 12.37 -1.98
C VAL A 424 17.40 13.89 -2.06
N ASN A 425 17.97 14.54 -1.03
CA ASN A 425 18.29 15.96 -1.12
C ASN A 425 19.51 16.15 -2.04
N LEU A 426 19.32 16.73 -3.23
CA LEU A 426 20.33 16.82 -4.28
C LEU A 426 20.09 18.01 -5.20
N ASN A 427 21.09 18.89 -5.32
CA ASN A 427 21.06 20.00 -6.27
C ASN A 427 21.37 19.52 -7.69
N ILE A 428 20.76 20.14 -8.70
CA ILE A 428 20.99 19.83 -10.13
C ILE A 428 21.69 21.03 -10.76
N ALA A 429 22.91 20.81 -11.28
CA ALA A 429 23.66 21.85 -11.96
C ALA A 429 22.99 22.27 -13.29
N MET A 430 23.00 23.57 -13.56
CA MET A 430 22.26 24.20 -14.65
C MET A 430 23.22 24.85 -15.66
N PRO A 431 22.99 24.72 -16.98
CA PRO A 431 23.77 25.42 -18.00
C PRO A 431 23.79 26.95 -17.80
N GLY A 432 24.96 27.58 -17.96
CA GLY A 432 25.13 29.03 -17.78
C GLY A 432 25.01 29.54 -16.34
N HIS A 433 25.25 28.70 -15.34
CA HIS A 433 25.40 29.07 -13.93
C HIS A 433 26.83 28.71 -13.45
N PRO A 434 27.81 29.65 -13.51
CA PRO A 434 29.22 29.31 -13.39
C PRO A 434 29.65 28.78 -12.02
N VAL A 435 30.18 27.55 -12.03
CA VAL A 435 30.70 26.81 -10.87
C VAL A 435 32.17 27.18 -10.63
N SER A 436 32.94 27.42 -11.71
CA SER A 436 34.36 27.78 -11.64
C SER A 436 34.61 29.27 -11.33
N SER A 437 33.58 30.01 -10.88
CA SER A 437 33.61 31.47 -10.72
C SER A 437 34.59 32.00 -9.65
N THR A 438 35.12 31.13 -8.79
CA THR A 438 36.18 31.44 -7.80
C THR A 438 37.61 31.22 -8.32
N MET A 439 37.79 30.74 -9.55
CA MET A 439 39.11 30.46 -10.12
C MET A 439 39.88 31.75 -10.46
N THR A 440 40.89 32.08 -9.66
CA THR A 440 41.98 32.97 -10.13
C THR A 440 42.75 32.29 -11.26
N LYS A 441 43.15 33.06 -12.28
CA LYS A 441 43.76 32.56 -13.54
C LYS A 441 45.21 32.04 -13.39
N SER A 442 45.60 31.57 -12.21
CA SER A 442 46.98 31.32 -11.78
C SER A 442 47.30 29.85 -11.48
N HIS A 443 46.47 28.91 -11.95
CA HIS A 443 46.74 27.48 -11.86
C HIS A 443 46.70 26.84 -13.26
N GLY A 444 47.74 26.08 -13.60
CA GLY A 444 47.83 25.34 -14.86
C GLY A 444 46.82 24.19 -14.93
N GLU A 445 46.71 23.52 -16.09
CA GLU A 445 45.64 22.55 -16.38
C GLU A 445 45.32 21.58 -15.23
N LEU A 446 44.22 21.86 -14.51
CA LEU A 446 43.71 20.93 -13.50
C LEU A 446 43.28 19.63 -14.18
N ALA A 447 43.70 18.50 -13.61
CA ALA A 447 43.25 17.17 -14.00
C ALA A 447 41.79 16.96 -13.56
N ILE A 448 40.84 17.55 -14.28
CA ILE A 448 39.40 17.35 -14.10
C ILE A 448 39.05 15.87 -14.38
N PRO A 449 38.20 15.20 -13.58
CA PRO A 449 37.88 13.79 -13.79
C PRO A 449 37.11 13.62 -15.10
N LYS A 450 37.38 12.53 -15.83
CA LYS A 450 36.58 12.17 -17.02
C LYS A 450 35.39 11.31 -16.65
N ALA A 451 35.59 10.28 -15.82
CA ALA A 451 34.51 9.44 -15.30
C ALA A 451 33.87 10.05 -14.04
N PHE A 452 32.62 9.69 -13.78
CA PHE A 452 31.98 9.91 -12.48
C PHE A 452 32.50 8.92 -11.42
N CYS A 453 32.24 9.26 -10.15
CA CYS A 453 32.40 8.38 -9.00
C CYS A 453 33.84 7.88 -8.74
N GLU A 454 34.86 8.64 -9.18
CA GLU A 454 36.25 8.43 -8.78
C GLU A 454 36.54 9.03 -7.37
N PRO A 455 37.42 8.42 -6.54
CA PRO A 455 37.65 8.88 -5.17
C PRO A 455 38.25 10.29 -5.06
N ARG A 456 37.85 11.03 -4.02
CA ARG A 456 38.34 12.39 -3.72
C ARG A 456 39.86 12.46 -3.58
N GLU A 457 40.49 11.43 -2.98
CA GLU A 457 41.94 11.34 -2.81
C GLU A 457 42.73 11.50 -4.11
N LYS A 458 42.17 11.02 -5.24
CA LYS A 458 42.80 11.09 -6.56
C LYS A 458 42.75 12.50 -7.17
N TYR A 459 41.95 13.39 -6.60
CA TYR A 459 41.58 14.70 -7.14
C TYR A 459 41.65 15.83 -6.10
N ALA A 460 42.54 15.72 -5.11
CA ALA A 460 42.69 16.68 -4.01
C ALA A 460 42.95 18.15 -4.42
N ASN A 461 43.36 18.40 -5.66
CA ASN A 461 43.62 19.75 -6.20
C ASN A 461 42.37 20.44 -6.78
N ILE A 462 41.19 19.81 -6.77
CA ILE A 462 39.94 20.39 -7.29
C ILE A 462 39.24 21.22 -6.19
N PRO A 463 38.86 22.49 -6.45
CA PRO A 463 38.13 23.30 -5.48
C PRO A 463 36.77 22.71 -5.08
N GLU A 464 36.39 22.91 -3.81
CA GLU A 464 35.19 22.32 -3.20
C GLU A 464 33.91 22.49 -4.05
N PRO A 465 33.54 23.68 -4.60
CA PRO A 465 32.30 23.83 -5.36
C PRO A 465 32.26 22.98 -6.64
N VAL A 466 33.43 22.76 -7.27
CA VAL A 466 33.56 21.91 -8.45
C VAL A 466 33.47 20.42 -8.05
N PHE A 467 34.02 20.05 -6.90
CA PHE A 467 33.92 18.69 -6.36
C PHE A 467 32.49 18.34 -5.87
N GLU A 468 31.79 19.28 -5.23
CA GLU A 468 30.38 19.13 -4.86
C GLU A 468 29.50 18.91 -6.10
N VAL A 469 29.68 19.71 -7.16
CA VAL A 469 28.94 19.55 -8.42
C VAL A 469 29.32 18.25 -9.14
N TYR A 470 30.59 17.82 -9.10
CA TYR A 470 31.03 16.52 -9.61
C TYR A 470 30.32 15.36 -8.90
N SER A 471 30.34 15.37 -7.56
CA SER A 471 29.68 14.38 -6.70
C SER A 471 28.16 14.35 -6.93
N ALA A 472 27.54 15.53 -7.05
CA ALA A 472 26.11 15.66 -7.35
C ALA A 472 25.74 15.09 -8.74
N CYS A 473 26.57 15.35 -9.76
CA CYS A 473 26.37 14.79 -11.11
C CYS A 473 26.53 13.26 -11.12
N GLY A 474 27.52 12.71 -10.42
CA GLY A 474 27.69 11.27 -10.25
C GLY A 474 26.50 10.62 -9.54
N LYS A 475 26.04 11.22 -8.44
CA LYS A 475 24.86 10.73 -7.71
C LYS A 475 23.57 10.79 -8.54
N LEU A 476 23.38 11.83 -9.35
CA LEU A 476 22.27 11.93 -10.30
C LEU A 476 22.36 10.85 -11.40
N ASN A 477 23.56 10.63 -11.95
CA ASN A 477 23.84 9.58 -12.91
C ASN A 477 23.48 8.19 -12.36
N ASP A 478 23.91 7.87 -11.15
CA ASP A 478 23.69 6.55 -10.53
C ASP A 478 22.21 6.33 -10.16
N LEU A 479 21.49 7.40 -9.78
CA LEU A 479 20.04 7.36 -9.61
C LEU A 479 19.31 7.12 -10.94
N ILE A 480 19.73 7.76 -12.05
CA ILE A 480 19.18 7.52 -13.39
C ILE A 480 19.47 6.09 -13.87
N ILE A 481 20.65 5.53 -13.58
CA ILE A 481 21.01 4.13 -13.92
C ILE A 481 20.15 3.12 -13.14
N SER A 482 19.91 3.35 -11.84
CA SER A 482 19.24 2.40 -10.95
C SER A 482 17.70 2.35 -11.04
N HIS A 483 17.09 3.33 -11.72
CA HIS A 483 15.64 3.41 -11.94
C HIS A 483 15.27 3.10 -13.40
N ASP A 484 14.05 2.66 -13.66
CA ASP A 484 13.59 2.28 -15.01
C ASP A 484 13.03 3.47 -15.79
N VAL A 485 12.38 4.39 -15.06
CA VAL A 485 11.67 5.56 -15.61
C VAL A 485 12.08 6.81 -14.85
N VAL A 486 12.34 7.89 -15.60
CA VAL A 486 12.70 9.21 -15.07
C VAL A 486 11.60 10.21 -15.38
N PHE A 487 10.98 10.80 -14.36
CA PHE A 487 10.04 11.90 -14.52
C PHE A 487 10.75 13.24 -14.34
N LEU A 488 10.67 14.12 -15.34
CA LEU A 488 11.21 15.48 -15.28
C LEU A 488 10.10 16.49 -14.98
N MET A 489 10.15 17.07 -13.77
CA MET A 489 9.08 17.89 -13.18
C MET A 489 9.64 19.12 -12.46
N THR A 490 10.85 19.55 -12.81
CA THR A 490 11.51 20.73 -12.24
C THR A 490 10.86 22.04 -12.73
N ASP A 491 11.10 23.12 -12.00
CA ASP A 491 10.47 24.44 -12.20
C ASP A 491 11.18 25.34 -13.21
N THR A 492 12.33 24.91 -13.76
CA THR A 492 13.08 25.66 -14.77
C THR A 492 13.39 24.79 -15.99
N ARG A 493 13.78 25.42 -17.11
CA ARG A 493 14.18 24.70 -18.34
C ARG A 493 15.60 24.16 -18.21
N GLU A 494 16.45 24.88 -17.51
CA GLU A 494 17.89 24.64 -17.41
C GLU A 494 18.17 23.41 -16.53
N SER A 495 17.41 23.25 -15.43
CA SER A 495 17.44 22.07 -14.57
C SER A 495 16.98 20.77 -15.25
N ARG A 496 16.23 20.85 -16.36
CA ARG A 496 15.84 19.68 -17.17
C ARG A 496 16.96 19.18 -18.08
N TRP A 497 17.98 19.99 -18.36
CA TRP A 497 19.00 19.68 -19.36
C TRP A 497 19.88 18.49 -18.96
N LEU A 498 20.54 18.57 -17.80
CA LEU A 498 21.46 17.51 -17.34
C LEU A 498 20.74 16.16 -17.16
N PRO A 499 19.55 16.07 -16.52
CA PRO A 499 18.76 14.84 -16.50
C PRO A 499 18.37 14.32 -17.89
N THR A 500 18.09 15.20 -18.86
CA THR A 500 17.76 14.79 -20.24
C THR A 500 18.96 14.18 -20.95
N LEU A 501 20.14 14.82 -20.85
CA LEU A 501 21.40 14.29 -21.40
C LEU A 501 21.73 12.93 -20.80
N LEU A 502 21.75 12.81 -19.47
CA LEU A 502 22.07 11.56 -18.77
C LEU A 502 21.07 10.44 -19.09
N SER A 503 19.77 10.75 -19.15
CA SER A 503 18.75 9.75 -19.48
C SER A 503 18.81 9.31 -20.95
N SER A 504 19.13 10.23 -21.88
CA SER A 504 19.37 9.89 -23.29
C SER A 504 20.62 9.02 -23.43
N PHE A 505 21.72 9.37 -22.74
CA PHE A 505 22.96 8.59 -22.71
C PHE A 505 22.74 7.18 -22.16
N HIS A 506 21.93 7.00 -21.13
CA HIS A 506 21.59 5.69 -20.56
C HIS A 506 20.41 4.98 -21.25
N GLN A 507 19.79 5.60 -22.26
CA GLN A 507 18.58 5.11 -22.94
C GLN A 507 17.44 4.76 -21.98
N LYS A 508 17.19 5.62 -20.98
CA LYS A 508 16.10 5.48 -20.02
C LYS A 508 14.81 6.10 -20.56
N LEU A 509 13.67 5.53 -20.17
CA LEU A 509 12.37 6.14 -20.49
C LEU A 509 12.21 7.42 -19.67
N VAL A 510 12.07 8.56 -20.36
CA VAL A 510 11.81 9.85 -19.72
C VAL A 510 10.38 10.28 -19.98
N ILE A 511 9.65 10.67 -18.93
CA ILE A 511 8.38 11.39 -19.01
C ILE A 511 8.61 12.82 -18.51
N ASN A 512 8.56 13.80 -19.40
CA ASN A 512 8.76 15.21 -19.10
C ASN A 512 7.42 15.95 -19.00
N ALA A 513 7.10 16.47 -17.81
CA ALA A 513 5.89 17.26 -17.56
C ALA A 513 6.26 18.71 -17.17
N ALA A 514 5.65 19.68 -17.84
CA ALA A 514 5.94 21.11 -17.75
C ALA A 514 4.64 21.93 -17.69
N LEU A 515 4.64 23.04 -16.93
CA LEU A 515 3.43 23.86 -16.68
C LEU A 515 3.66 25.34 -17.00
N GLY A 516 2.74 25.93 -17.77
CA GLY A 516 2.51 27.36 -17.85
C GLY A 516 1.33 27.81 -16.97
N PHE A 517 0.91 29.07 -17.11
CA PHE A 517 -0.17 29.66 -16.31
C PHE A 517 -1.49 28.86 -16.36
N ASP A 518 -1.97 28.56 -17.55
CA ASP A 518 -3.23 27.85 -17.85
C ASP A 518 -3.01 26.68 -18.83
N THR A 519 -1.75 26.32 -19.07
CA THR A 519 -1.32 25.39 -20.12
C THR A 519 -0.34 24.36 -19.57
N PHE A 520 -0.28 23.19 -20.19
CA PHE A 520 0.71 22.16 -19.84
C PHE A 520 1.27 21.45 -21.07
N LEU A 521 2.45 20.85 -20.90
CA LEU A 521 3.03 19.86 -21.79
C LEU A 521 3.36 18.61 -20.97
N VAL A 522 2.94 17.45 -21.46
CA VAL A 522 3.46 16.15 -21.07
C VAL A 522 4.07 15.51 -22.32
N MET A 523 5.26 14.92 -22.23
CA MET A 523 5.83 14.16 -23.35
C MET A 523 6.74 13.04 -22.89
N ARG A 524 6.90 12.00 -23.73
CA ARG A 524 7.97 11.00 -23.58
C ARG A 524 9.16 11.34 -24.48
N HIS A 525 10.39 11.15 -24.02
CA HIS A 525 11.56 11.31 -24.91
C HIS A 525 11.83 10.04 -25.73
N GLY A 526 12.42 10.19 -26.91
CA GLY A 526 12.95 9.06 -27.66
C GLY A 526 14.24 8.49 -27.06
N LEU A 527 14.44 7.18 -27.25
CA LEU A 527 15.59 6.44 -26.68
C LEU A 527 16.93 6.68 -27.40
N GLY A 528 16.91 7.33 -28.57
CA GLY A 528 18.08 7.60 -29.41
C GLY A 528 18.69 6.36 -30.08
N ASN A 529 19.42 6.58 -31.17
CA ASN A 529 20.13 5.53 -31.88
C ASN A 529 21.55 5.32 -31.32
N LYS A 530 21.70 4.45 -30.31
CA LYS A 530 22.97 3.72 -30.15
C LYS A 530 23.10 2.72 -31.30
N SER A 531 24.29 2.65 -31.90
CA SER A 531 24.62 1.91 -33.11
C SER A 531 24.46 0.39 -32.97
N ASN A 532 23.21 -0.10 -33.10
CA ASN A 532 22.84 -1.50 -33.00
C ASN A 532 22.26 -2.04 -34.33
N ALA A 533 23.13 -2.18 -35.34
CA ALA A 533 22.77 -2.81 -36.62
C ALA A 533 22.12 -4.20 -36.43
N SER A 534 22.54 -4.95 -35.40
CA SER A 534 21.97 -6.26 -35.04
C SER A 534 20.47 -6.22 -34.70
N LYS A 535 19.92 -5.10 -34.22
CA LYS A 535 18.47 -4.95 -33.98
C LYS A 535 17.70 -4.45 -35.21
N SER A 536 18.37 -3.94 -36.24
CA SER A 536 17.76 -3.77 -37.57
C SER A 536 17.39 -5.11 -38.18
N LYS A 537 18.15 -6.17 -37.89
CA LYS A 537 17.83 -7.55 -38.28
C LYS A 537 16.51 -8.02 -37.62
N LEU A 538 16.44 -7.92 -36.29
CA LEU A 538 15.22 -8.28 -35.54
C LEU A 538 13.98 -7.47 -35.98
N TRP A 539 14.14 -6.18 -36.30
CA TRP A 539 13.03 -5.38 -36.85
C TRP A 539 12.60 -5.80 -38.26
N LYS A 540 13.50 -6.35 -39.07
CA LYS A 540 13.16 -6.93 -40.39
C LYS A 540 12.53 -8.33 -40.24
N GLU A 541 13.03 -9.14 -39.32
CA GLU A 541 12.54 -10.49 -39.00
C GLU A 541 11.10 -10.40 -38.43
N ILE A 542 10.84 -9.50 -37.47
CA ILE A 542 9.48 -9.21 -36.98
C ILE A 542 8.54 -8.74 -38.10
N ASN A 543 9.01 -7.95 -39.06
CA ASN A 543 8.21 -7.53 -40.22
C ASN A 543 8.00 -8.65 -41.26
N GLN A 544 8.63 -9.82 -41.11
CA GLN A 544 8.33 -11.02 -41.90
C GLN A 544 7.31 -11.91 -41.16
N ASP A 545 7.47 -12.06 -39.83
CA ASP A 545 6.58 -12.86 -38.96
C ASP A 545 5.15 -12.29 -38.79
N ILE A 546 4.91 -11.01 -39.15
CA ILE A 546 3.56 -10.41 -39.17
C ILE A 546 2.58 -11.16 -40.11
N ASN A 547 3.09 -12.00 -41.02
CA ASN A 547 2.25 -12.85 -41.89
C ASN A 547 1.85 -14.19 -41.24
N ALA A 548 2.13 -14.40 -39.95
CA ALA A 548 1.68 -15.60 -39.23
C ALA A 548 0.15 -15.56 -38.98
N PRO A 549 -0.57 -16.69 -39.17
CA PRO A 549 -2.02 -16.75 -38.98
C PRO A 549 -2.36 -16.56 -37.49
N GLY A 550 -2.88 -15.38 -37.14
CA GLY A 550 -3.16 -14.96 -35.76
C GLY A 550 -2.98 -13.47 -35.49
N CYS A 551 -2.34 -12.71 -36.39
CA CYS A 551 -2.14 -11.25 -36.25
C CYS A 551 -2.87 -10.42 -37.32
N GLU A 552 -4.06 -10.85 -37.74
CA GLU A 552 -4.91 -10.10 -38.67
C GLU A 552 -5.44 -8.81 -38.01
N GLY A 553 -4.84 -7.66 -38.33
CA GLY A 553 -5.38 -6.35 -37.94
C GLY A 553 -4.43 -5.15 -38.04
N VAL A 554 -3.12 -5.32 -37.84
CA VAL A 554 -2.20 -4.18 -37.61
C VAL A 554 -1.31 -3.86 -38.82
N HIS A 555 -1.91 -3.29 -39.87
CA HIS A 555 -1.16 -2.69 -40.98
C HIS A 555 -0.53 -1.34 -40.58
N PHE A 556 0.71 -1.35 -40.10
CA PHE A 556 1.48 -0.13 -39.83
C PHE A 556 1.80 0.64 -41.13
N LEU A 557 1.11 1.76 -41.37
CA LEU A 557 1.44 2.70 -42.45
C LEU A 557 2.63 3.61 -42.05
N PRO A 558 3.80 3.53 -42.73
CA PRO A 558 5.00 4.25 -42.30
C PRO A 558 4.86 5.78 -42.32
N ASP A 559 4.18 6.34 -43.33
CA ASP A 559 4.08 7.79 -43.58
C ASP A 559 3.31 8.59 -42.51
N ARG A 560 2.75 7.93 -41.48
CA ARG A 560 1.90 8.57 -40.46
C ARG A 560 2.35 8.36 -39.01
N SER A 561 3.55 7.81 -38.79
CA SER A 561 4.09 7.65 -37.43
C SER A 561 5.61 7.82 -37.35
N ILE A 562 6.10 8.30 -36.20
CA ILE A 562 7.52 8.43 -35.90
C ILE A 562 7.92 7.28 -34.95
N PRO A 563 8.92 6.44 -35.27
CA PRO A 563 9.38 5.36 -34.40
C PRO A 563 9.89 5.86 -33.04
N GLY A 564 9.65 5.12 -31.96
CA GLY A 564 9.96 5.57 -30.59
C GLY A 564 11.44 5.95 -30.36
N HIS A 565 12.38 5.30 -31.03
CA HIS A 565 13.82 5.65 -30.96
C HIS A 565 14.18 6.97 -31.65
N GLN A 566 13.30 7.50 -32.52
CA GLN A 566 13.50 8.74 -33.29
C GLN A 566 12.72 9.93 -32.74
N LEU A 567 11.98 9.77 -31.62
CA LEU A 567 11.21 10.86 -31.02
C LEU A 567 12.13 11.91 -30.37
N GLY A 568 11.76 13.18 -30.47
CA GLY A 568 12.51 14.28 -29.87
C GLY A 568 12.48 14.29 -28.35
N CYS A 569 13.51 14.87 -27.72
CA CYS A 569 13.43 15.27 -26.31
C CYS A 569 12.78 16.67 -26.16
N TYR A 570 12.57 17.14 -24.93
CA TYR A 570 12.09 18.50 -24.64
C TYR A 570 12.82 19.60 -25.44
N PHE A 571 14.15 19.50 -25.56
CA PHE A 571 15.01 20.44 -26.28
C PHE A 571 15.08 20.26 -27.81
N CYS A 572 14.29 19.36 -28.43
CA CYS A 572 14.26 19.19 -29.89
C CYS A 572 13.30 20.17 -30.60
N SER A 573 12.46 20.90 -29.86
CA SER A 573 11.41 21.77 -30.43
C SER A 573 11.80 23.26 -30.47
N ASP A 574 13.08 23.58 -30.29
CA ASP A 574 13.59 24.96 -30.19
C ASP A 574 15.03 25.06 -30.75
N VAL A 575 15.42 26.27 -31.18
CA VAL A 575 16.68 26.59 -31.87
C VAL A 575 17.67 27.38 -31.00
N VAL A 576 17.41 27.44 -29.70
CA VAL A 576 18.22 28.14 -28.67
C VAL A 576 18.61 27.16 -27.56
N GLY A 577 19.84 27.25 -27.07
CA GLY A 577 20.33 26.48 -25.92
C GLY A 577 19.65 26.87 -24.61
N PRO A 578 19.61 25.99 -23.59
CA PRO A 578 19.35 26.41 -22.23
C PRO A 578 20.43 27.41 -21.78
N SER A 579 20.01 28.64 -21.50
CA SER A 579 20.82 29.72 -20.94
C SER A 579 20.09 30.29 -19.73
N ASN A 580 20.75 31.07 -18.88
CA ASN A 580 20.17 31.63 -17.66
C ASN A 580 18.92 32.46 -17.96
N SER A 581 17.75 31.84 -17.84
CA SER A 581 16.47 32.39 -18.28
C SER A 581 15.82 33.32 -17.25
N VAL A 582 16.44 33.58 -16.09
CA VAL A 582 15.86 34.40 -15.00
C VAL A 582 15.45 35.82 -15.47
N GLN A 583 15.97 36.29 -16.62
CA GLN A 583 15.60 37.55 -17.27
C GLN A 583 14.60 37.42 -18.44
N ASN A 584 14.34 36.21 -18.98
CA ASN A 584 13.49 35.96 -20.15
C ASN A 584 12.51 34.80 -19.93
N ARG A 585 11.20 35.12 -19.92
CA ARG A 585 10.12 34.20 -19.51
C ARG A 585 9.95 33.00 -20.45
N SER A 586 10.27 31.81 -19.94
CA SER A 586 9.88 30.53 -20.55
C SER A 586 8.53 30.04 -20.01
N LEU A 587 8.03 28.90 -20.52
CA LEU A 587 6.81 28.26 -20.03
C LEU A 587 6.96 27.83 -18.56
N ASP A 588 8.05 27.11 -18.25
CA ASP A 588 8.30 26.46 -16.96
C ASP A 588 8.30 27.43 -15.75
N GLN A 589 8.82 28.64 -15.94
CA GLN A 589 9.07 29.61 -14.86
C GLN A 589 7.83 30.07 -14.07
N GLN A 590 6.62 29.68 -14.49
CA GLN A 590 5.37 30.11 -13.87
C GLN A 590 4.79 29.06 -12.90
N CYS A 591 5.55 28.01 -12.56
CA CYS A 591 5.14 26.90 -11.67
C CYS A 591 4.49 27.31 -10.33
N THR A 592 4.77 28.50 -9.80
CA THR A 592 4.14 29.05 -8.58
C THR A 592 2.84 29.82 -8.81
N VAL A 593 2.62 30.32 -10.03
CA VAL A 593 1.49 31.20 -10.42
C VAL A 593 0.47 30.47 -11.32
N THR A 594 0.62 29.15 -11.51
CA THR A 594 -0.30 28.32 -12.30
C THR A 594 -1.71 28.29 -11.70
N ARG A 595 -2.72 28.15 -12.57
CA ARG A 595 -4.08 27.74 -12.20
C ARG A 595 -4.00 26.31 -11.59
N PRO A 596 -4.46 26.06 -10.36
CA PRO A 596 -4.15 24.82 -9.63
C PRO A 596 -4.46 23.52 -10.40
N GLY A 597 -5.60 23.47 -11.12
CA GLY A 597 -6.02 22.32 -11.91
C GLY A 597 -5.05 21.87 -13.01
N VAL A 598 -4.24 22.78 -13.56
CA VAL A 598 -3.23 22.46 -14.59
C VAL A 598 -2.29 21.35 -14.10
N SER A 599 -1.86 21.43 -12.85
CA SER A 599 -0.91 20.51 -12.25
C SER A 599 -1.45 19.10 -12.01
N MET A 600 -2.77 18.97 -11.78
CA MET A 600 -3.43 17.68 -11.57
C MET A 600 -3.65 16.97 -12.91
N ILE A 601 -4.14 17.71 -13.91
CA ILE A 601 -4.37 17.21 -15.26
C ILE A 601 -3.04 16.79 -15.92
N ALA A 602 -1.99 17.60 -15.81
CA ALA A 602 -0.66 17.25 -16.33
C ALA A 602 -0.06 16.03 -15.63
N ALA A 603 -0.25 15.89 -14.31
CA ALA A 603 0.21 14.72 -13.57
C ALA A 603 -0.55 13.44 -13.99
N ALA A 604 -1.86 13.52 -14.22
CA ALA A 604 -2.66 12.41 -14.72
C ALA A 604 -2.17 11.95 -16.09
N PHE A 605 -2.07 12.86 -17.07
CA PHE A 605 -1.54 12.52 -18.40
C PHE A 605 -0.10 11.98 -18.37
N ALA A 606 0.74 12.40 -17.42
CA ALA A 606 2.09 11.86 -17.26
C ALA A 606 2.10 10.40 -16.76
N VAL A 607 1.17 10.03 -15.87
CA VAL A 607 1.07 8.65 -15.35
C VAL A 607 0.35 7.74 -16.36
N GLU A 608 -0.76 8.18 -16.96
CA GLU A 608 -1.45 7.40 -17.99
C GLU A 608 -0.55 7.17 -19.23
N LEU A 609 0.26 8.16 -19.63
CA LEU A 609 1.26 7.97 -20.68
C LEU A 609 2.30 6.91 -20.29
N LEU A 610 2.75 6.87 -19.03
CA LEU A 610 3.63 5.78 -18.58
C LEU A 610 2.91 4.43 -18.65
N VAL A 611 1.66 4.34 -18.19
CA VAL A 611 0.89 3.08 -18.22
C VAL A 611 0.74 2.58 -19.66
N SER A 612 0.31 3.41 -20.62
CA SER A 612 0.26 3.03 -22.04
C SER A 612 1.62 2.61 -22.59
N VAL A 613 2.71 3.33 -22.24
CA VAL A 613 4.08 2.92 -22.63
C VAL A 613 4.46 1.56 -22.02
N LEU A 614 4.08 1.23 -20.78
CA LEU A 614 4.42 -0.06 -20.15
C LEU A 614 3.57 -1.22 -20.68
N GLN A 615 2.35 -0.96 -21.14
CA GLN A 615 1.44 -1.98 -21.68
C GLN A 615 1.69 -2.27 -23.17
N HIS A 616 2.05 -1.26 -23.97
CA HIS A 616 2.39 -1.47 -25.39
C HIS A 616 3.57 -2.46 -25.57
N PRO A 617 3.53 -3.40 -26.55
CA PRO A 617 4.55 -4.45 -26.70
C PRO A 617 5.99 -3.93 -26.87
N LEU A 618 6.20 -2.91 -27.71
CA LEU A 618 7.52 -2.29 -27.94
C LEU A 618 8.01 -1.40 -26.78
N ARG A 619 7.22 -1.28 -25.70
CA ARG A 619 7.44 -0.37 -24.57
C ARG A 619 7.84 1.04 -25.02
N ALA A 620 8.95 1.58 -24.50
CA ALA A 620 9.46 2.91 -24.84
C ALA A 620 9.80 3.12 -26.34
N ASN A 621 9.96 2.05 -27.13
CA ASN A 621 10.12 2.12 -28.59
C ASN A 621 8.79 2.23 -29.36
N ALA A 622 7.64 2.25 -28.69
CA ALA A 622 6.32 2.45 -29.32
C ALA A 622 6.36 3.64 -30.30
N PRO A 623 5.81 3.51 -31.52
CA PRO A 623 5.70 4.63 -32.44
C PRO A 623 4.75 5.70 -31.86
N ALA A 624 4.81 6.92 -32.39
CA ALA A 624 3.82 7.96 -32.13
C ALA A 624 3.25 8.48 -33.45
N PHE A 625 1.93 8.51 -33.56
CA PHE A 625 1.23 8.97 -34.76
C PHE A 625 1.30 10.49 -34.92
N THR A 626 1.34 10.97 -36.18
CA THR A 626 1.48 12.40 -36.52
C THR A 626 0.16 13.11 -36.82
N SER A 627 -0.95 12.37 -36.95
CA SER A 627 -2.28 12.89 -37.31
C SER A 627 -3.35 12.45 -36.31
N GLN A 628 -4.25 13.37 -35.95
CA GLN A 628 -5.32 13.10 -34.98
C GLN A 628 -6.39 12.15 -35.54
N ASN A 629 -6.72 12.25 -36.83
CA ASN A 629 -7.81 11.44 -37.44
C ASN A 629 -7.51 9.94 -37.39
N THR A 630 -6.25 9.54 -37.51
CA THR A 630 -5.83 8.12 -37.55
C THR A 630 -6.00 7.41 -36.22
N GLY A 631 -6.15 8.13 -35.10
CA GLY A 631 -6.52 7.52 -33.82
C GLY A 631 -7.92 6.90 -33.86
N SER A 632 -8.88 7.56 -34.52
CA SER A 632 -10.28 7.10 -34.55
C SER A 632 -10.50 5.83 -35.37
N GLU A 633 -9.60 5.52 -36.31
CA GLU A 633 -9.62 4.29 -37.13
C GLU A 633 -8.95 3.11 -36.39
N LEU A 634 -8.07 3.39 -35.42
CA LEU A 634 -7.42 2.38 -34.58
C LEU A 634 -8.28 2.05 -33.34
N PHE A 635 -9.01 3.01 -32.77
CA PHE A 635 -9.94 2.77 -31.66
C PHE A 635 -11.09 1.80 -31.99
N SER A 636 -11.40 1.58 -33.28
CA SER A 636 -12.38 0.56 -33.70
C SER A 636 -11.82 -0.87 -33.76
N ASN A 637 -10.49 -1.04 -33.82
CA ASN A 637 -9.84 -2.33 -34.11
C ASN A 637 -8.77 -2.77 -33.08
N GLY A 638 -8.52 -1.99 -32.03
CA GLY A 638 -7.44 -2.25 -31.05
C GLY A 638 -7.79 -1.82 -29.62
N HIS A 639 -6.90 -2.12 -28.66
CA HIS A 639 -7.13 -1.80 -27.26
C HIS A 639 -6.76 -0.34 -26.96
N SER A 640 -7.45 0.29 -26.02
CA SER A 640 -7.28 1.73 -25.69
C SER A 640 -5.84 2.15 -25.31
N LEU A 641 -5.01 1.19 -24.89
CA LEU A 641 -3.61 1.41 -24.48
C LEU A 641 -2.60 1.36 -25.63
N ASP A 642 -3.01 0.92 -26.82
CA ASP A 642 -2.11 0.78 -27.98
C ASP A 642 -1.72 2.14 -28.59
N LEU A 643 -2.52 3.18 -28.35
CA LEU A 643 -2.23 4.55 -28.78
C LEU A 643 -1.27 5.23 -27.78
N VAL A 644 0.04 5.19 -28.07
CA VAL A 644 1.09 5.77 -27.23
C VAL A 644 1.59 7.12 -27.80
N PRO A 645 1.05 8.29 -27.38
CA PRO A 645 1.41 9.57 -27.97
C PRO A 645 2.85 10.01 -27.66
N HIS A 646 3.37 10.98 -28.42
CA HIS A 646 4.68 11.59 -28.14
C HIS A 646 4.56 12.74 -27.15
N GLN A 647 3.77 13.76 -27.50
CA GLN A 647 3.46 14.92 -26.67
C GLN A 647 1.94 15.03 -26.48
N ILE A 648 1.52 15.55 -25.34
CA ILE A 648 0.16 15.96 -25.01
C ILE A 648 0.27 17.40 -24.51
N ARG A 649 -0.41 18.34 -25.18
CA ARG A 649 -0.43 19.77 -24.82
C ARG A 649 -1.85 20.20 -24.58
N GLY A 650 -2.16 20.69 -23.37
CA GLY A 650 -3.52 21.09 -22.97
C GLY A 650 -3.63 22.56 -22.60
N PHE A 651 -4.81 23.13 -22.83
CA PHE A 651 -5.12 24.55 -22.67
C PHE A 651 -6.42 24.72 -21.87
N LEU A 652 -6.32 25.14 -20.60
CA LEU A 652 -7.48 25.30 -19.71
C LEU A 652 -8.25 26.61 -19.92
N SER A 653 -7.79 27.51 -20.80
CA SER A 653 -8.53 28.70 -21.22
C SER A 653 -9.72 28.36 -22.13
N TYR A 654 -9.62 27.28 -22.90
CA TYR A 654 -10.65 26.82 -23.85
C TYR A 654 -10.82 25.29 -23.88
N PHE A 655 -10.41 24.62 -22.80
CA PHE A 655 -10.60 23.19 -22.51
C PHE A 655 -10.25 22.23 -23.66
N ASN A 656 -9.15 22.49 -24.37
CA ASN A 656 -8.72 21.71 -25.53
C ASN A 656 -7.35 21.05 -25.32
N GLN A 657 -7.08 19.98 -26.06
CA GLN A 657 -5.83 19.23 -26.07
C GLN A 657 -5.36 18.91 -27.49
N ILE A 658 -4.05 18.98 -27.73
CA ILE A 658 -3.42 18.57 -28.99
C ILE A 658 -2.31 17.57 -28.72
N VAL A 659 -2.09 16.66 -29.67
CA VAL A 659 -1.24 15.47 -29.49
C VAL A 659 -0.19 15.38 -30.62
N PRO A 660 0.80 16.31 -30.68
CA PRO A 660 1.78 16.33 -31.75
C PRO A 660 2.92 15.32 -31.53
N ALA A 661 3.45 14.77 -32.63
CA ALA A 661 4.71 14.03 -32.67
C ALA A 661 5.78 14.84 -33.41
N THR A 662 7.03 14.71 -32.96
CA THR A 662 8.19 15.40 -33.55
C THR A 662 9.41 14.47 -33.47
N SER A 663 10.26 14.52 -34.50
CA SER A 663 11.49 13.74 -34.56
C SER A 663 12.62 14.39 -33.74
N ALA A 664 13.65 13.61 -33.44
CA ALA A 664 14.88 14.08 -32.83
C ALA A 664 15.62 15.05 -33.77
N PHE A 665 15.91 16.25 -33.27
CA PHE A 665 16.55 17.30 -34.05
C PHE A 665 18.07 17.12 -34.09
N ALA A 666 18.66 17.12 -35.28
CA ALA A 666 20.08 16.84 -35.51
C ALA A 666 21.03 17.83 -34.80
N SER A 667 20.58 19.07 -34.53
CA SER A 667 21.31 20.08 -33.76
C SER A 667 20.68 20.36 -32.39
N CYS A 668 19.97 19.38 -31.81
CA CYS A 668 19.41 19.51 -30.47
C CYS A 668 20.51 19.71 -29.42
N SER A 669 20.32 20.70 -28.54
CA SER A 669 21.24 21.02 -27.43
C SER A 669 21.30 19.97 -26.30
N ALA A 670 20.57 18.85 -26.38
CA ALA A 670 20.58 17.80 -25.35
C ALA A 670 20.79 16.37 -25.86
N CYS A 671 20.25 16.00 -27.03
CA CYS A 671 20.30 14.61 -27.53
C CYS A 671 20.83 14.46 -28.97
N SER A 672 21.52 15.47 -29.51
CA SER A 672 22.19 15.36 -30.81
C SER A 672 23.50 14.57 -30.70
N SER A 673 23.93 13.92 -31.79
CA SER A 673 25.19 13.17 -31.80
C SER A 673 26.41 14.00 -31.37
N PRO A 674 26.62 15.25 -31.82
CA PRO A 674 27.76 16.07 -31.37
C PRO A 674 27.79 16.32 -29.85
N VAL A 675 26.62 16.57 -29.22
CA VAL A 675 26.51 16.75 -27.76
C VAL A 675 26.80 15.45 -27.03
N MET A 676 26.30 14.33 -27.54
CA MET A 676 26.49 13.00 -26.95
C MET A 676 27.95 12.51 -27.09
N GLU A 677 28.59 12.79 -28.23
CA GLU A 677 30.00 12.49 -28.51
C GLU A 677 30.95 13.35 -27.66
N ALA A 678 30.66 14.65 -27.49
CA ALA A 678 31.41 15.52 -26.59
C ALA A 678 31.32 15.04 -25.12
N PHE A 679 30.13 14.63 -24.67
CA PHE A 679 29.95 14.04 -23.34
C PHE A 679 30.68 12.70 -23.17
N VAL A 680 30.66 11.81 -24.18
CA VAL A 680 31.43 10.55 -24.17
C VAL A 680 32.94 10.79 -24.07
N LYS A 681 33.45 11.80 -24.79
CA LYS A 681 34.88 12.09 -24.92
C LYS A 681 35.48 12.77 -23.69
N ASP A 682 34.79 13.78 -23.17
CA ASP A 682 35.32 14.69 -22.16
C ASP A 682 34.52 14.70 -20.84
N GLY A 683 33.40 13.97 -20.75
CA GLY A 683 32.75 13.58 -19.50
C GLY A 683 32.36 14.76 -18.60
N PHE A 684 32.80 14.75 -17.34
CA PHE A 684 32.53 15.88 -16.44
C PHE A 684 33.23 17.18 -16.87
N LYS A 685 34.36 17.15 -17.61
CA LYS A 685 34.96 18.36 -18.20
C LYS A 685 34.03 19.01 -19.23
N PHE A 686 33.28 18.21 -20.01
CA PHE A 686 32.24 18.75 -20.89
C PHE A 686 31.10 19.40 -20.09
N LEU A 687 30.63 18.75 -19.02
CA LEU A 687 29.56 19.30 -18.18
C LEU A 687 29.97 20.63 -17.52
N LEU A 688 31.18 20.71 -16.95
CA LEU A 688 31.69 21.92 -16.31
C LEU A 688 31.74 23.10 -17.31
N ASN A 689 32.23 22.88 -18.53
CA ASN A 689 32.21 23.88 -19.59
C ASN A 689 30.79 24.38 -19.93
N VAL A 690 29.77 23.51 -19.90
CA VAL A 690 28.36 23.89 -20.15
C VAL A 690 27.76 24.68 -18.98
N PHE A 691 28.17 24.40 -17.74
CA PHE A 691 27.76 25.18 -16.58
C PHE A 691 28.41 26.57 -16.57
N ASP A 692 29.70 26.66 -16.96
CA ASP A 692 30.47 27.91 -16.95
C ASP A 692 30.23 28.83 -18.17
N ASP A 693 29.96 28.29 -19.38
CA ASP A 693 29.61 29.08 -20.58
C ASP A 693 28.31 28.61 -21.25
N SER A 694 27.30 29.46 -21.26
CA SER A 694 26.03 29.23 -21.96
C SER A 694 26.16 29.13 -23.48
N ASN A 695 27.21 29.72 -24.07
CA ASN A 695 27.45 29.69 -25.52
C ASN A 695 28.13 28.39 -25.98
N TYR A 696 28.83 27.68 -25.08
CA TYR A 696 29.59 26.47 -25.41
C TYR A 696 28.67 25.36 -25.92
N LEU A 697 27.52 25.19 -25.29
CA LEU A 697 26.54 24.17 -25.67
C LEU A 697 25.93 24.42 -27.07
N GLU A 698 25.67 25.68 -27.44
CA GLU A 698 25.18 26.03 -28.78
C GLU A 698 26.23 25.84 -29.89
N GLN A 699 27.51 25.96 -29.55
CA GLN A 699 28.63 25.66 -30.45
C GLN A 699 28.75 24.16 -30.67
N VAL A 700 28.77 23.36 -29.59
CA VAL A 700 28.85 21.89 -29.68
C VAL A 700 27.65 21.30 -30.43
N ALA A 701 26.44 21.83 -30.22
CA ALA A 701 25.24 21.37 -30.92
C ALA A 701 25.13 21.84 -32.39
N GLY A 702 26.00 22.74 -32.87
CA GLY A 702 25.90 23.36 -34.20
C GLY A 702 24.76 24.37 -34.37
N LEU A 703 24.09 24.76 -33.27
CA LEU A 703 23.02 25.78 -33.28
C LEU A 703 23.57 27.14 -33.74
N LYS A 704 24.78 27.51 -33.30
CA LYS A 704 25.42 28.77 -33.67
C LYS A 704 25.67 28.88 -35.18
N ASP A 705 26.10 27.79 -35.82
CA ASP A 705 26.28 27.73 -37.27
C ASP A 705 24.95 27.83 -38.03
N LEU A 706 23.89 27.21 -37.50
CA LEU A 706 22.54 27.31 -38.05
C LEU A 706 22.00 28.74 -37.99
N GLN A 707 22.20 29.43 -36.86
CA GLN A 707 21.85 30.84 -36.68
C GLN A 707 22.65 31.74 -37.65
N LEU A 708 23.96 31.53 -37.80
CA LEU A 708 24.82 32.28 -38.71
C LEU A 708 24.42 32.09 -40.19
N ARG A 709 24.11 30.85 -40.61
CA ARG A 709 23.57 30.56 -41.95
C ARG A 709 22.24 31.28 -42.19
N THR A 710 21.36 31.32 -41.19
CA THR A 710 20.05 31.97 -41.29
C THR A 710 20.15 33.50 -41.37
N ASN A 711 21.13 34.10 -40.69
CA ASN A 711 21.40 35.55 -40.75
C ASN A 711 22.08 36.01 -42.06
N SER A 712 22.48 35.09 -42.94
CA SER A 712 23.22 35.40 -44.17
C SER A 712 22.32 35.82 -45.35
N ASN A 713 21.61 36.94 -45.19
CA ASN A 713 20.87 37.75 -46.19
C ASN A 713 19.80 37.13 -47.10
N ASP A 714 19.83 35.85 -47.48
CA ASP A 714 18.95 35.28 -48.52
C ASP A 714 17.47 35.23 -48.14
N VAL A 715 17.14 35.22 -46.84
CA VAL A 715 15.76 35.12 -46.33
C VAL A 715 14.89 36.32 -46.76
N ILE A 716 15.48 37.50 -46.96
CA ILE A 716 14.74 38.71 -47.36
C ILE A 716 14.34 38.66 -48.84
N ALA A 717 15.14 38.01 -49.70
CA ALA A 717 14.90 37.96 -51.14
C ALA A 717 13.64 37.16 -51.52
N PHE A 718 13.29 36.13 -50.75
CA PHE A 718 12.13 35.27 -51.04
C PHE A 718 10.77 35.97 -50.94
N MET A 719 10.67 37.11 -50.23
CA MET A 719 9.41 37.87 -50.14
C MET A 719 9.18 38.82 -51.32
N SER A 720 10.23 39.29 -52.02
CA SER A 720 10.06 40.20 -53.17
C SER A 720 9.86 39.48 -54.50
N ALA A 721 10.44 38.28 -54.67
CA ALA A 721 10.42 37.55 -55.94
C ALA A 721 9.07 36.94 -56.32
N ARG A 722 8.22 36.56 -55.34
CA ARG A 722 7.02 35.74 -55.60
C ARG A 722 5.78 36.52 -56.07
N ALA A 723 5.86 37.86 -56.12
CA ALA A 723 4.73 38.74 -56.43
C ALA A 723 4.45 38.99 -57.93
N ARG A 724 5.16 38.33 -58.86
CA ARG A 724 5.07 38.63 -60.31
C ARG A 724 4.94 37.44 -61.27
N VAL A 725 4.75 36.21 -60.78
CA VAL A 725 4.78 35.00 -61.65
C VAL A 725 3.42 34.28 -61.79
N CYS A 726 2.54 34.33 -60.79
CA CYS A 726 1.27 33.58 -60.79
C CYS A 726 0.09 34.37 -61.37
N PHE A 727 0.14 34.80 -62.64
CA PHE A 727 -1.01 35.43 -63.31
C PHE A 727 -1.17 35.13 -64.81
N VAL A 728 -0.68 33.97 -65.29
CA VAL A 728 -0.90 33.50 -66.67
C VAL A 728 -1.23 32.01 -66.69
N ARG A 729 -2.35 31.65 -67.38
CA ARG A 729 -2.76 30.29 -67.81
C ARG A 729 -2.75 29.15 -66.78
N ILE A 730 -3.93 28.78 -66.28
CA ILE A 730 -4.61 27.53 -66.71
C ILE A 730 -6.08 27.88 -66.92
N ASN A 731 -6.66 27.56 -68.08
CA ASN A 731 -8.09 27.74 -68.34
C ASN A 731 -8.60 26.82 -69.46
N SER A 732 -8.59 25.50 -69.24
CA SER A 732 -9.04 24.51 -70.23
C SER A 732 -9.20 23.08 -69.66
N TRP A 733 -10.38 22.76 -69.09
CA TRP A 733 -11.17 21.54 -69.37
C TRP A 733 -12.36 21.40 -68.41
N SER A 734 -13.33 20.55 -68.78
CA SER A 734 -14.66 20.43 -68.17
C SER A 734 -15.13 18.93 -68.17
N PRO A 735 -16.36 18.54 -67.75
CA PRO A 735 -16.53 17.55 -66.67
C PRO A 735 -17.15 16.21 -67.12
N PRO A 736 -17.26 15.19 -66.23
CA PRO A 736 -18.46 15.00 -65.37
C PRO A 736 -18.13 14.50 -63.94
N GLY A 737 -19.05 14.35 -62.97
CA GLY A 737 -20.48 14.70 -62.89
C GLY A 737 -21.17 14.16 -61.61
N LEU A 738 -22.38 14.67 -61.31
CA LEU A 738 -23.36 14.31 -60.25
C LEU A 738 -23.09 14.68 -58.76
N PHE A 739 -23.99 15.53 -58.23
CA PHE A 739 -24.67 15.57 -56.90
C PHE A 739 -23.87 15.25 -55.59
N VAL A 740 -24.02 16.01 -54.49
CA VAL A 740 -25.28 16.43 -53.82
C VAL A 740 -25.22 17.84 -53.16
N ARG A 741 -26.36 18.55 -53.25
CA ARG A 741 -26.93 19.71 -52.50
C ARG A 741 -26.05 20.64 -51.62
N ASN A 742 -26.32 21.95 -51.80
CA ASN A 742 -25.89 23.08 -50.99
C ASN A 742 -26.39 23.08 -49.53
N HIS A 743 -25.67 23.79 -48.66
CA HIS A 743 -26.24 24.93 -47.91
C HIS A 743 -25.17 26.03 -47.71
N GLN A 744 -25.61 27.29 -47.63
CA GLN A 744 -24.74 28.47 -47.55
C GLN A 744 -24.52 28.95 -46.11
N ILE A 745 -23.35 29.55 -45.84
CA ILE A 745 -23.15 30.56 -44.79
C ILE A 745 -22.39 31.73 -45.44
N PRO A 746 -22.81 33.01 -45.25
CA PRO A 746 -22.36 34.11 -46.09
C PRO A 746 -21.01 34.74 -45.68
N LEU A 747 -20.25 35.19 -46.68
CA LEU A 747 -19.16 36.14 -46.52
C LEU A 747 -19.72 37.55 -46.22
N PHE A 748 -19.17 38.22 -45.21
CA PHE A 748 -19.38 39.66 -45.00
C PHE A 748 -18.09 40.42 -45.32
N SER A 749 -18.16 41.32 -46.30
CA SER A 749 -17.03 42.16 -46.73
C SER A 749 -17.17 43.58 -46.17
N ALA A 750 -16.26 44.00 -45.29
CA ALA A 750 -16.04 45.42 -44.98
C ALA A 750 -14.66 45.65 -44.35
N PHE A 751 -13.76 46.29 -45.10
CA PHE A 751 -12.65 47.06 -44.51
C PHE A 751 -12.40 48.30 -45.37
N HIS A 752 -13.04 49.41 -44.99
CA HIS A 752 -12.66 50.74 -45.47
C HIS A 752 -11.43 51.23 -44.71
N SER A 753 -10.51 51.86 -45.43
CA SER A 753 -9.32 52.50 -44.84
C SER A 753 -9.67 53.89 -44.30
N SER A 754 -10.00 53.99 -43.02
CA SER A 754 -10.04 55.29 -42.32
C SER A 754 -8.62 55.69 -41.90
N GLN A 755 -8.09 56.76 -42.48
CA GLN A 755 -6.91 57.44 -41.91
C GLN A 755 -7.34 58.09 -40.59
N SER A 756 -6.87 57.53 -39.47
CA SER A 756 -7.12 58.06 -38.13
C SER A 756 -6.04 59.07 -37.76
N ASP A 757 -6.46 60.22 -37.23
CA ASP A 757 -5.58 61.31 -36.81
C ASP A 757 -4.67 60.86 -35.65
N ALA A 758 -3.36 60.86 -35.89
CA ALA A 758 -2.37 60.39 -34.94
C ALA A 758 -2.16 61.34 -33.73
N SER A 759 -2.63 62.59 -33.79
CA SER A 759 -2.40 63.64 -32.77
C SER A 759 -2.83 63.24 -31.36
N GLN A 760 -3.90 62.45 -31.22
CA GLN A 760 -4.42 62.02 -29.92
C GLN A 760 -3.76 60.74 -29.38
N ILE A 761 -3.00 60.01 -30.21
CA ILE A 761 -2.53 58.64 -29.91
C ILE A 761 -1.26 58.67 -29.04
N ILE A 762 -1.30 57.97 -27.91
CA ILE A 762 -0.15 57.80 -27.01
C ILE A 762 0.65 56.55 -27.42
N CYS A 763 1.94 56.73 -27.70
CA CYS A 763 2.86 55.66 -28.04
C CYS A 763 3.19 54.77 -26.82
N GLN A 764 2.95 53.47 -26.91
CA GLN A 764 3.20 52.50 -25.83
C GLN A 764 4.70 52.18 -25.58
N LYS A 765 5.62 52.87 -26.26
CA LYS A 765 7.08 52.70 -26.13
C LYS A 765 7.73 53.84 -25.34
N CYS A 766 7.45 55.10 -25.71
CA CYS A 766 7.99 56.29 -25.02
C CYS A 766 6.97 57.04 -24.15
N LEU A 767 5.67 56.75 -24.28
CA LEU A 767 4.53 57.40 -23.59
C LEU A 767 4.24 58.84 -24.05
N GLU A 768 4.74 59.24 -25.21
CA GLU A 768 4.47 60.54 -25.85
C GLU A 768 3.28 60.44 -26.82
N LYS A 769 2.61 61.58 -27.10
CA LYS A 769 1.51 61.67 -28.07
C LYS A 769 2.00 61.88 -29.51
N GLY A 770 1.11 61.70 -30.48
CA GLY A 770 1.30 62.12 -31.87
C GLY A 770 1.89 61.08 -32.81
N HIS A 771 2.16 59.84 -32.36
CA HIS A 771 2.69 58.78 -33.22
C HIS A 771 2.34 57.37 -32.72
N TRP A 772 2.31 56.41 -33.65
CA TRP A 772 2.03 55.02 -33.32
C TRP A 772 3.25 54.28 -32.75
N THR A 773 3.02 53.31 -31.87
CA THR A 773 4.08 52.51 -31.22
C THR A 773 5.07 51.87 -32.21
N TYR A 774 4.60 51.43 -33.38
CA TYR A 774 5.44 50.80 -34.42
C TYR A 774 6.34 51.80 -35.18
N GLN A 775 6.06 53.10 -35.10
CA GLN A 775 6.86 54.17 -35.70
C GLN A 775 7.90 54.75 -34.73
N CYS A 776 7.84 54.36 -33.44
CA CYS A 776 8.61 55.01 -32.38
C CYS A 776 10.10 54.66 -32.41
N LYS A 777 10.93 55.64 -32.78
CA LYS A 777 12.40 55.57 -32.72
C LYS A 777 12.98 55.78 -31.32
N GLY A 778 12.19 56.25 -30.34
CA GLY A 778 12.64 56.47 -28.97
C GLY A 778 13.03 55.19 -28.21
N LYS A 779 13.82 55.34 -27.14
CA LYS A 779 14.10 54.27 -26.17
C LYS A 779 12.85 54.01 -25.31
N ARG A 780 12.71 52.79 -24.78
CA ARG A 780 11.52 52.41 -23.98
C ARG A 780 11.57 53.08 -22.61
N LYS A 781 10.52 53.82 -22.24
CA LYS A 781 10.42 54.53 -20.96
C LYS A 781 9.73 53.63 -19.94
N TYR A 782 10.50 53.02 -19.05
CA TYR A 782 9.97 52.19 -17.98
C TYR A 782 9.50 53.07 -16.83
N LEU A 783 8.21 52.97 -16.47
CA LEU A 783 7.70 53.47 -15.21
C LEU A 783 7.92 52.38 -14.16
N GLU A 784 8.98 52.53 -13.37
CA GLU A 784 9.20 51.68 -12.20
C GLU A 784 8.07 51.94 -11.19
N ARG A 785 7.35 50.87 -10.84
CA ARG A 785 6.21 50.93 -9.94
C ARG A 785 6.59 50.19 -8.66
N GLU A 786 6.69 50.93 -7.56
CA GLU A 786 7.10 50.39 -6.26
C GLU A 786 6.30 49.13 -5.92
N SER A 787 6.98 48.09 -5.40
CA SER A 787 6.33 46.81 -5.11
C SER A 787 5.22 46.98 -4.08
N TYR A 788 4.24 46.09 -4.09
CA TYR A 788 3.15 46.15 -3.10
C TYR A 788 3.68 46.06 -1.67
N THR A 789 4.79 45.34 -1.45
CA THR A 789 5.53 45.30 -0.18
C THR A 789 6.07 46.68 0.19
N ILE A 790 6.82 47.36 -0.68
CA ILE A 790 7.35 48.70 -0.42
C ILE A 790 6.22 49.71 -0.17
N GLN A 791 5.10 49.61 -0.89
CA GLN A 791 3.92 50.43 -0.64
C GLN A 791 3.22 50.11 0.69
N LEU A 792 3.26 48.85 1.14
CA LEU A 792 2.73 48.43 2.43
C LEU A 792 3.64 48.90 3.56
N ASP A 793 4.95 48.74 3.43
CA ASP A 793 5.96 49.18 4.40
C ASP A 793 5.90 50.70 4.56
N LYS A 794 5.89 51.48 3.48
CA LYS A 794 5.67 52.94 3.55
C LYS A 794 4.34 53.32 4.19
N LYS A 795 3.26 52.54 4.01
CA LYS A 795 1.99 52.75 4.71
C LYS A 795 2.08 52.40 6.20
N LEU A 796 2.79 51.33 6.56
CA LEU A 796 3.02 50.91 7.94
C LEU A 796 3.94 51.91 8.67
N GLU A 797 4.96 52.44 8.02
CA GLU A 797 5.76 53.58 8.48
C GLU A 797 4.91 54.83 8.64
N THR A 798 4.04 55.16 7.68
CA THR A 798 3.12 56.32 7.78
C THR A 798 2.13 56.16 8.95
N ILE A 799 1.62 54.96 9.19
CA ILE A 799 0.76 54.62 10.33
C ILE A 799 1.57 54.65 11.64
N GLY A 800 2.81 54.18 11.62
CA GLY A 800 3.76 54.26 12.73
C GLY A 800 4.07 55.70 13.12
N GLN A 801 4.46 56.53 12.16
CA GLN A 801 4.72 57.97 12.31
C GLN A 801 3.47 58.74 12.78
N LYS A 802 2.26 58.37 12.33
CA LYS A 802 1.02 58.90 12.90
C LYS A 802 0.85 58.49 14.37
N LYS A 803 1.12 57.22 14.74
CA LYS A 803 1.07 56.75 16.13
C LYS A 803 2.14 57.39 17.02
N THR A 804 3.36 57.64 16.54
CA THR A 804 4.37 58.38 17.32
C THR A 804 4.06 59.87 17.42
N LYS A 805 3.56 60.53 16.36
CA LYS A 805 3.12 61.93 16.46
C LYS A 805 1.98 62.10 17.48
N VAL A 806 0.97 61.22 17.45
CA VAL A 806 -0.12 61.23 18.46
C VAL A 806 0.39 60.95 19.87
N LYS A 807 1.35 60.03 20.04
CA LYS A 807 1.98 59.77 21.35
C LYS A 807 2.93 60.88 21.83
N GLN A 808 3.49 61.69 20.92
CA GLN A 808 4.32 62.84 21.27
C GLN A 808 3.44 64.06 21.63
N SER A 809 2.41 64.38 20.84
CA SER A 809 1.47 65.46 21.18
C SER A 809 0.77 65.20 22.53
N ALA A 810 0.40 63.94 22.81
CA ALA A 810 -0.16 63.53 24.10
C ALA A 810 0.84 63.55 25.28
N LYS A 811 2.14 63.79 25.05
CA LYS A 811 3.17 63.86 26.10
C LYS A 811 3.77 65.25 26.30
N THR A 812 3.45 66.23 25.44
CA THR A 812 3.84 67.64 25.62
C THR A 812 2.75 68.47 26.31
N GLN A 813 1.52 67.97 26.41
CA GLN A 813 0.43 68.63 27.16
C GLN A 813 0.04 67.86 28.44
N ARG A 814 0.92 67.85 29.45
CA ARG A 814 0.55 67.60 30.87
C ARG A 814 1.68 67.91 31.88
N GLN A 815 2.36 69.05 31.72
CA GLN A 815 3.26 69.57 32.77
C GLN A 815 3.43 71.10 32.73
N SER A 816 2.31 71.83 32.77
CA SER A 816 2.26 73.28 33.01
C SER A 816 0.99 73.62 33.79
N SER A 817 1.12 74.47 34.81
CA SER A 817 0.11 74.72 35.85
C SER A 817 -1.07 75.60 35.44
N SER A 818 -2.21 75.28 36.04
CA SER A 818 -3.42 76.08 36.32
C SER A 818 -3.31 77.61 36.39
N SER A 819 -4.34 78.30 35.85
CA SER A 819 -5.10 79.36 36.56
C SER A 819 -6.45 79.69 35.87
N SER A 820 -7.50 79.92 36.68
CA SER A 820 -8.76 80.65 36.40
C SER A 820 -9.63 80.31 35.16
N SER A 821 -10.74 79.61 35.41
CA SER A 821 -12.16 80.05 35.27
C SER A 821 -12.53 81.19 34.28
N GLU A 822 -13.69 81.21 33.61
CA GLU A 822 -15.00 80.50 33.80
C GLU A 822 -15.44 79.82 32.46
N SER A 823 -16.66 79.30 32.17
CA SER A 823 -17.99 79.26 32.84
C SER A 823 -18.84 78.04 32.39
N ASP A 824 -20.09 77.94 32.88
CA ASP A 824 -21.30 77.35 32.26
C ASP A 824 -21.31 75.87 31.78
N SER A 825 -21.10 74.99 32.75
CA SER A 825 -21.96 73.85 33.12
C SER A 825 -23.03 73.31 32.14
N SER A 826 -23.02 71.97 31.93
CA SER A 826 -24.14 71.11 32.36
C SER A 826 -23.65 69.71 32.75
N SER A 827 -24.10 69.28 33.92
CA SER A 827 -24.04 67.98 34.61
C SER A 827 -24.49 66.74 33.78
N ASP A 828 -24.18 65.48 34.16
CA ASP A 828 -23.46 64.98 35.36
C ASP A 828 -22.79 63.59 35.18
N SER A 829 -21.63 63.42 35.84
CA SER A 829 -21.25 62.37 36.82
C SER A 829 -21.82 60.93 36.72
N ASN A 830 -21.01 59.87 36.52
CA ASN A 830 -20.18 59.09 37.51
C ASN A 830 -20.98 58.01 38.30
N GLU A 831 -20.45 56.88 38.79
CA GLU A 831 -19.18 56.13 38.55
C GLU A 831 -19.31 54.65 39.04
N SER A 832 -18.36 53.81 38.60
CA SER A 832 -17.74 52.63 39.27
C SER A 832 -18.41 51.89 40.45
N GLY A 833 -18.56 50.56 40.35
CA GLY A 833 -18.91 49.65 41.46
C GLY A 833 -18.75 48.15 41.11
N ASP A 834 -18.58 47.28 42.12
CA ASP A 834 -18.20 45.85 41.99
C ASP A 834 -19.34 44.84 42.25
N THR A 835 -19.17 43.63 41.69
CA THR A 835 -19.67 42.30 42.15
C THR A 835 -21.16 42.01 42.47
N SER A 836 -21.75 41.13 41.63
CA SER A 836 -22.57 39.94 41.98
C SER A 836 -23.97 40.02 42.64
N SER A 837 -24.83 39.05 42.27
CA SER A 837 -26.15 38.66 42.85
C SER A 837 -27.31 39.68 42.73
N SER A 838 -28.57 39.28 42.53
CA SER A 838 -29.16 37.97 42.17
C SER A 838 -30.62 38.14 41.69
N ASP A 839 -31.06 37.21 40.82
CA ASP A 839 -32.41 36.68 40.56
C ASP A 839 -33.60 37.63 40.25
N ASP A 840 -34.23 37.38 39.08
CA ASP A 840 -35.67 37.31 38.72
C ASP A 840 -36.71 38.31 39.34
N ASP A 841 -37.80 38.71 38.67
CA ASP A 841 -38.71 37.90 37.86
C ASP A 841 -39.77 38.75 37.08
N ASN A 842 -40.39 38.19 36.03
CA ASN A 842 -41.72 38.52 35.45
C ASN A 842 -42.02 39.99 34.97
N SER A 843 -42.92 40.31 34.01
CA SER A 843 -43.75 39.62 33.00
C SER A 843 -44.18 40.71 31.95
N SER A 844 -45.03 40.59 30.92
CA SER A 844 -45.82 39.53 30.24
C SER A 844 -46.33 40.09 28.87
N SER A 845 -47.00 39.26 28.06
CA SER A 845 -47.77 39.59 26.83
C SER A 845 -47.01 40.03 25.57
N GLU A 846 -47.49 39.83 24.33
CA GLU A 846 -48.18 38.73 23.62
C GLU A 846 -48.77 39.30 22.31
N SER A 847 -48.63 38.58 21.19
CA SER A 847 -49.77 38.19 20.31
C SER A 847 -49.27 37.46 19.05
N ASN A 848 -50.15 36.68 18.41
CA ASN A 848 -49.82 35.65 17.42
C ASN A 848 -50.38 35.92 16.02
N ALA A 849 -49.71 35.43 14.98
CA ALA A 849 -50.31 34.64 13.86
C ALA A 849 -49.29 34.33 12.74
N SER A 850 -49.42 33.30 11.89
CA SER A 850 -49.91 31.90 12.03
C SER A 850 -49.67 31.15 10.70
N SER A 851 -49.79 29.80 10.70
CA SER A 851 -49.89 28.90 9.50
C SER A 851 -48.62 28.75 8.61
N SER A 852 -48.39 27.64 7.89
CA SER A 852 -48.87 26.23 7.99
C SER A 852 -48.07 25.30 7.05
N GLY A 853 -48.12 23.98 7.26
CA GLY A 853 -47.64 22.94 6.32
C GLY A 853 -46.25 22.36 6.65
N SER A 854 -46.07 21.17 7.26
CA SER A 854 -46.53 19.81 6.92
C SER A 854 -45.71 19.16 5.78
N THR A 855 -45.21 17.91 5.87
CA THR A 855 -45.32 16.90 6.95
C THR A 855 -44.30 15.75 6.78
N SER A 856 -43.85 15.18 7.91
CA SER A 856 -43.52 13.76 8.20
C SER A 856 -42.61 12.93 7.26
N GLY A 857 -41.85 11.94 7.74
CA GLY A 857 -41.78 11.37 9.10
C GLY A 857 -40.47 10.57 9.28
N SER A 858 -39.95 10.39 10.50
CA SER A 858 -40.44 9.48 11.56
C SER A 858 -39.85 8.06 11.40
N SER A 859 -39.30 7.43 12.44
CA SER A 859 -39.14 7.87 13.84
C SER A 859 -38.19 6.94 14.64
N SER A 860 -37.59 7.48 15.72
CA SER A 860 -37.36 6.84 17.05
C SER A 860 -36.57 5.52 17.15
N SER A 861 -35.87 5.17 18.23
CA SER A 861 -35.68 5.72 19.59
C SER A 861 -34.18 5.58 19.95
N ALA A 862 -33.53 6.42 20.76
CA ALA A 862 -33.60 6.49 22.23
C ALA A 862 -33.39 5.12 22.94
N SER A 863 -32.61 4.99 24.02
CA SER A 863 -31.66 5.90 24.69
C SER A 863 -31.10 5.19 25.94
N GLU A 864 -29.84 5.40 26.32
CA GLU A 864 -29.45 5.31 27.74
C GLU A 864 -28.13 6.06 28.05
N SER A 865 -27.97 6.40 29.32
CA SER A 865 -26.87 7.18 29.92
C SER A 865 -25.81 6.22 30.52
N ASP A 866 -24.66 6.60 31.09
CA ASP A 866 -24.48 7.69 32.06
C ASP A 866 -23.03 8.15 32.32
N ALA A 867 -22.95 9.21 33.12
CA ALA A 867 -21.80 9.81 33.82
C ALA A 867 -20.38 9.19 33.67
N GLN A 868 -19.44 10.03 33.22
CA GLN A 868 -18.05 9.99 33.70
C GLN A 868 -17.82 11.11 34.72
N SER A 869 -17.39 10.74 35.92
CA SER A 869 -16.98 11.68 36.96
C SER A 869 -15.51 12.07 36.81
N ASN A 870 -15.19 13.35 37.04
CA ASN A 870 -13.81 13.81 37.11
C ASN A 870 -13.21 13.53 38.49
N SER A 871 -11.98 13.05 38.52
CA SER A 871 -11.03 13.38 39.58
C SER A 871 -9.70 13.81 38.95
N LYS A 872 -9.16 14.92 39.45
CA LYS A 872 -7.77 15.33 39.22
C LYS A 872 -7.02 15.11 40.53
N ASP A 873 -5.77 14.70 40.44
CA ASP A 873 -4.78 15.00 41.48
C ASP A 873 -3.42 15.22 40.82
N ASP A 874 -2.70 16.23 41.30
CA ASP A 874 -1.40 16.64 40.77
C ASP A 874 -0.25 15.93 41.50
N GLY A 875 0.77 15.50 40.74
CA GLY A 875 1.84 14.63 41.25
C GLY A 875 3.19 14.86 40.58
N ALA A 876 3.68 16.11 40.58
CA ALA A 876 4.95 16.45 39.96
C ALA A 876 6.16 15.88 40.74
N SER A 877 7.03 15.13 40.06
CA SER A 877 8.39 14.85 40.53
C SER A 877 9.37 14.83 39.35
N SER A 878 10.50 15.50 39.51
CA SER A 878 11.53 15.66 38.49
C SER A 878 12.81 14.96 38.92
N VAL A 879 13.34 14.08 38.07
CA VAL A 879 14.68 13.49 38.24
C VAL A 879 15.42 13.56 36.92
N SER A 880 16.55 14.28 36.91
CA SER A 880 17.51 14.31 35.81
C SER A 880 18.50 13.16 35.95
N GLY A 881 18.83 12.51 34.83
CA GLY A 881 19.75 11.36 34.81
C GLY A 881 20.60 11.34 33.54
N SER A 882 21.78 11.92 33.60
CA SER A 882 22.76 11.91 32.51
C SER A 882 23.50 10.57 32.44
N GLY A 883 23.64 9.97 31.27
CA GLY A 883 24.35 8.70 31.09
C GLY A 883 24.92 8.52 29.68
N SER A 884 26.19 8.91 29.49
CA SER A 884 26.95 8.64 28.26
C SER A 884 27.74 7.34 28.38
N GLY A 885 27.60 6.45 27.40
CA GLY A 885 28.38 5.20 27.33
C GLY A 885 28.38 4.64 25.91
N SER A 886 29.57 4.46 25.33
CA SER A 886 29.76 3.96 23.96
C SER A 886 30.74 2.80 23.92
N SER A 887 30.32 1.68 23.34
CA SER A 887 31.22 0.61 22.90
C SER A 887 30.57 -0.22 21.79
N SER A 888 31.41 -0.89 21.00
CA SER A 888 31.05 -1.70 19.85
C SER A 888 31.28 -3.18 20.14
N SER A 889 30.48 -4.04 19.50
CA SER A 889 30.92 -5.39 19.12
C SER A 889 30.03 -6.00 18.04
N THR A 890 30.64 -6.30 16.90
CA THR A 890 30.14 -7.30 15.94
C THR A 890 30.99 -8.54 16.10
N THR A 891 30.39 -9.67 16.45
CA THR A 891 31.02 -10.99 16.32
C THR A 891 30.07 -11.96 15.63
N THR A 892 30.59 -12.62 14.61
CA THR A 892 30.03 -13.84 14.04
C THR A 892 30.28 -15.02 14.98
N ASP A 893 29.41 -16.02 14.94
CA ASP A 893 29.78 -17.40 15.27
C ASP A 893 29.35 -18.33 14.13
N VAL A 894 30.07 -19.44 14.00
CA VAL A 894 30.01 -20.40 12.89
C VAL A 894 30.27 -21.79 13.47
N ASP A 895 29.42 -22.79 13.16
CA ASP A 895 29.80 -24.21 12.99
C ASP A 895 28.56 -25.10 12.66
N SER A 896 28.67 -26.38 12.23
CA SER A 896 29.55 -27.04 11.23
C SER A 896 29.27 -28.56 11.17
N SER A 897 28.59 -29.04 10.13
CA SER A 897 28.50 -30.47 9.68
C SER A 897 27.61 -30.51 8.41
N SER A 898 28.11 -30.86 7.22
CA SER A 898 28.35 -32.21 6.66
C SER A 898 27.04 -33.02 6.47
N GLU A 899 26.74 -33.71 5.37
CA GLU A 899 27.53 -34.26 4.22
C GLU A 899 26.64 -34.22 2.93
N ASP A 900 27.07 -34.37 1.66
CA ASP A 900 28.26 -33.96 0.87
C ASP A 900 27.95 -34.21 -0.64
N GLY A 901 28.83 -33.86 -1.60
CA GLY A 901 28.65 -34.20 -3.04
C GLY A 901 29.46 -33.36 -4.06
N ASP A 902 30.28 -34.02 -4.88
CA ASP A 902 31.18 -33.48 -5.94
C ASP A 902 30.44 -32.91 -7.19
N GLU A 903 31.01 -32.19 -8.18
CA GLU A 903 32.37 -32.21 -8.78
C GLU A 903 32.81 -30.78 -9.31
N PRO A 904 33.86 -30.53 -10.16
CA PRO A 904 34.83 -29.46 -9.86
C PRO A 904 34.93 -28.27 -10.85
N PRO A 905 35.52 -27.12 -10.43
CA PRO A 905 35.88 -25.99 -11.32
C PRO A 905 37.41 -25.74 -11.51
N PRO A 906 37.84 -25.14 -12.65
CA PRO A 906 39.25 -24.89 -13.02
C PRO A 906 39.92 -23.65 -12.34
N PRO A 907 41.24 -23.38 -12.52
CA PRO A 907 42.07 -22.80 -11.46
C PRO A 907 42.13 -21.25 -11.33
N LYS A 908 42.43 -20.82 -10.11
CA LYS A 908 42.51 -19.42 -9.64
C LYS A 908 43.81 -18.70 -10.08
N ARG A 909 43.71 -17.42 -10.48
CA ARG A 909 44.84 -16.47 -10.55
C ARG A 909 44.82 -15.48 -9.38
N LYS A 910 45.99 -15.14 -8.82
CA LYS A 910 46.17 -14.37 -7.57
C LYS A 910 46.45 -12.88 -7.81
N ARG A 911 45.87 -11.99 -6.99
CA ARG A 911 46.45 -10.73 -6.43
C ARG A 911 45.49 -10.21 -5.35
N LYS A 912 45.85 -10.28 -4.06
CA LYS A 912 46.62 -9.28 -3.28
C LYS A 912 45.91 -7.92 -3.13
N TYR A 913 45.17 -7.77 -2.03
CA TYR A 913 44.86 -6.48 -1.40
C TYR A 913 46.09 -5.94 -0.64
N ARG A 914 46.16 -4.62 -0.46
CA ARG A 914 46.91 -3.96 0.63
C ARG A 914 46.21 -2.65 0.98
N MET A 915 45.74 -2.55 2.22
CA MET A 915 45.18 -1.35 2.87
C MET A 915 46.33 -0.37 3.28
N PRO A 916 46.09 0.86 3.78
CA PRO A 916 44.83 1.42 4.32
C PRO A 916 43.65 1.42 3.34
#